data_AF-F6BEU9-F1
#
_entry.id   AF-F6BEU9-F1
#
_cell.length_a   1.000
_cell.length_b   1.000
_cell.length_c   1.000
_cell.angle_alpha   90.00
_cell.angle_beta   90.00
_cell.angle_gamma   90.00
#
_symmetry.space_group_name_H-M   'P 1'
#
loop_
_entity.id
_entity.type
_entity.pdbx_description
1 polymer ?
#
loop_
_entity_poly.entity_id
_entity_poly.type
_entity_poly.pdbx_seq_one_letter_code
_entity_poly.pdbx_strand_id
1 'polypeptide(L)'
;MVFKFIKKLSGVDKKLVSEGDELFSKCEYINALEKYKEALNINPNNVDAKNGIEKIEKIVFLKKAGKKLFNECKYSEALDKFNRILKLNPNDKGAKKYVERIEKITSLKNEGIKLFGECKYSDALSKFNEVLKLNPNDKEIMEYVERINTINSLKNEGRGLFNKCKYSDALSRFKDVLKLNLNDVEAKEYVDRINRINTLKNEGKRLSNECKYSDALSKFNEVLKLNPNDKEVKEYVEKINKKLIEIKLINNIDNMNITTYKDVYHKNKDIFNKRDDLLEHYLNKLKEMIKELNNKGEYKLAMDIIEFIMSDIFKSERLGVLWGFKAANDVEEIFIKDDIVVLRCNWGYTYALDLKTGGVIWEFKDVLAISIKDDIVVLGCGFLDIKNICALDLKTGWVIWEFEAAESVKEISIKDDIVVLGCKWRYTYALNLETGRKIWEFRAADSVWEISIKDNIVILGCYKGYTYALDLKTGKEIWEFKAAESVEEISIKDDIVVLGCGELLKKEIKNIYALNLKTGKKIWEFKADEDVRGISIKDDIVVLGCLGGYTYALDLRTGNKIWEFKAAGSVLAISIKDDIVVLGCGDGYTYALDLKTGGVIWELLHLSKTTLNNLINQVEKLINKKLSYSNPEKAMIYDAMIYLKLAKEELNKYNIKKAYEYVKLAEVNASPER
;
A
#
# COMPACT_ATOMS: atom_id res chain seq x y z
N MET A 1 -72.33 57.00 89.15
CA MET A 1 -72.36 58.19 88.28
C MET A 1 -71.55 59.36 88.89
N VAL A 2 -71.79 59.72 90.16
CA VAL A 2 -71.08 60.80 90.89
C VAL A 2 -69.55 60.64 90.92
N PHE A 3 -69.04 59.43 91.18
CA PHE A 3 -67.59 59.15 91.21
C PHE A 3 -66.88 59.35 89.86
N LYS A 4 -67.58 59.11 88.74
CA LYS A 4 -67.05 59.35 87.38
C LYS A 4 -67.03 60.85 87.06
N PHE A 5 -68.04 61.59 87.53
CA PHE A 5 -68.14 63.05 87.35
C PHE A 5 -67.04 63.79 88.12
N ILE A 6 -66.73 63.37 89.37
CA ILE A 6 -65.62 63.93 90.17
C ILE A 6 -64.27 63.65 89.50
N LYS A 7 -64.02 62.41 89.06
CA LYS A 7 -62.78 62.05 88.36
C LYS A 7 -62.56 62.80 87.04
N LYS A 8 -63.65 63.14 86.35
CA LYS A 8 -63.64 64.00 85.15
C LYS A 8 -63.29 65.45 85.49
N LEU A 9 -63.84 66.01 86.56
CA LEU A 9 -63.50 67.37 87.02
C LEU A 9 -62.07 67.47 87.58
N SER A 10 -61.51 66.37 88.10
CA SER A 10 -60.14 66.30 88.63
C SER A 10 -59.06 65.98 87.59
N GLY A 11 -59.40 65.92 86.29
CA GLY A 11 -58.44 65.71 85.20
C GLY A 11 -57.78 64.32 85.15
N VAL A 12 -58.37 63.31 85.80
CA VAL A 12 -57.81 61.94 85.85
C VAL A 12 -57.85 61.27 84.47
N ASP A 13 -58.85 61.60 83.63
CA ASP A 13 -58.90 61.15 82.23
C ASP A 13 -57.73 61.72 81.41
N LYS A 14 -57.35 62.98 81.62
CA LYS A 14 -56.17 63.59 80.97
C LYS A 14 -54.86 62.94 81.40
N LYS A 15 -54.72 62.56 82.68
CA LYS A 15 -53.55 61.83 83.18
C LYS A 15 -53.43 60.45 82.53
N LEU A 16 -54.53 59.70 82.43
CA LEU A 16 -54.58 58.41 81.75
C LEU A 16 -54.28 58.52 80.25
N VAL A 17 -54.71 59.61 79.60
CA VAL A 17 -54.32 59.91 78.20
C VAL A 17 -52.82 60.16 78.10
N SER A 18 -52.21 60.94 78.99
CA SER A 18 -50.76 61.19 79.03
C SER A 18 -49.95 59.90 79.24
N GLU A 19 -50.39 59.03 80.14
CA GLU A 19 -49.79 57.70 80.36
C GLU A 19 -49.96 56.82 79.10
N GLY A 20 -51.13 56.87 78.44
CA GLY A 20 -51.39 56.21 77.17
C GLY A 20 -50.49 56.70 76.04
N ASP A 21 -50.26 58.02 75.93
CA ASP A 21 -49.39 58.64 74.93
C ASP A 21 -47.91 58.25 75.15
N GLU A 22 -47.47 58.17 76.40
CA GLU A 22 -46.13 57.70 76.74
C GLU A 22 -45.95 56.22 76.32
N LEU A 23 -46.90 55.36 76.66
CA LEU A 23 -46.89 53.94 76.25
C LEU A 23 -46.99 53.78 74.73
N PHE A 24 -47.79 54.61 74.06
CA PHE A 24 -47.89 54.67 72.60
C PHE A 24 -46.53 55.03 71.97
N SER A 25 -45.84 56.03 72.52
CA SER A 25 -44.50 56.43 72.06
C SER A 25 -43.46 55.32 72.23
N LYS A 26 -43.61 54.48 73.27
CA LYS A 26 -42.79 53.28 73.54
C LYS A 26 -43.20 52.05 72.73
N CYS A 27 -44.23 52.17 71.88
CA CYS A 27 -44.79 51.08 71.05
C CYS A 27 -45.50 49.98 71.86
N GLU A 28 -45.89 50.26 73.10
CA GLU A 28 -46.67 49.37 73.96
C GLU A 28 -48.17 49.52 73.67
N TYR A 29 -48.56 49.21 72.43
CA TYR A 29 -49.90 49.51 71.90
C TYR A 29 -51.04 48.85 72.67
N ILE A 30 -50.82 47.67 73.27
CA ILE A 30 -51.84 46.98 74.08
C ILE A 30 -52.06 47.75 75.38
N ASN A 31 -50.98 48.09 76.08
CA ASN A 31 -51.03 48.84 77.33
C ASN A 31 -51.57 50.27 77.12
N ALA A 32 -51.17 50.92 76.02
CA ALA A 32 -51.69 52.23 75.63
C ALA A 32 -53.20 52.18 75.32
N LEU A 33 -53.66 51.14 74.61
CA LEU A 33 -55.07 50.92 74.29
C LEU A 33 -55.92 50.75 75.57
N GLU A 34 -55.40 50.02 76.57
CA GLU A 34 -56.04 49.87 77.88
C GLU A 34 -56.17 51.22 78.59
N LYS A 35 -55.10 52.03 78.63
CA LYS A 35 -55.12 53.36 79.26
C LYS A 35 -56.10 54.33 78.60
N TYR A 36 -56.18 54.33 77.26
CA TYR A 36 -57.18 55.15 76.56
C TYR A 36 -58.62 54.66 76.80
N LYS A 37 -58.86 53.34 76.89
CA LYS A 37 -60.18 52.78 77.24
C LYS A 37 -60.58 53.12 78.69
N GLU A 38 -59.63 53.08 79.62
CA GLU A 38 -59.84 53.54 81.00
C GLU A 38 -60.21 55.04 81.04
N ALA A 39 -59.54 55.87 80.24
CA ALA A 39 -59.87 57.29 80.10
C ALA A 39 -61.29 57.52 79.54
N LEU A 40 -61.72 56.75 78.52
CA LEU A 40 -63.09 56.83 77.96
C LEU A 40 -64.17 56.30 78.91
N ASN A 41 -63.86 55.33 79.77
CA ASN A 41 -64.79 54.85 80.79
C ASN A 41 -65.09 55.93 81.85
N ILE A 42 -64.16 56.87 82.07
CA ILE A 42 -64.32 58.05 82.93
C ILE A 42 -64.98 59.20 82.16
N ASN A 43 -64.53 59.49 80.93
CA ASN A 43 -65.05 60.55 80.08
C ASN A 43 -65.30 60.04 78.64
N PRO A 44 -66.53 59.60 78.32
CA PRO A 44 -66.86 59.01 77.01
C PRO A 44 -66.69 59.95 75.81
N ASN A 45 -66.56 61.25 76.05
CA ASN A 45 -66.38 62.28 75.01
C ASN A 45 -64.94 62.81 74.93
N ASN A 46 -63.98 62.18 75.62
CA ASN A 46 -62.57 62.58 75.53
C ASN A 46 -62.04 62.31 74.11
N VAL A 47 -61.80 63.39 73.37
CA VAL A 47 -61.40 63.35 71.96
C VAL A 47 -59.99 62.77 71.80
N ASP A 48 -59.07 63.10 72.71
CA ASP A 48 -57.68 62.65 72.66
C ASP A 48 -57.56 61.14 72.88
N ALA A 49 -58.33 60.59 73.85
CA ALA A 49 -58.42 59.16 74.07
C ALA A 49 -59.04 58.42 72.86
N LYS A 50 -60.10 58.96 72.24
CA LYS A 50 -60.68 58.38 71.00
C LYS A 50 -59.67 58.38 69.86
N ASN A 51 -58.95 59.48 69.66
CA ASN A 51 -57.92 59.61 68.64
C ASN A 51 -56.75 58.64 68.87
N GLY A 52 -56.34 58.44 70.13
CA GLY A 52 -55.31 57.47 70.51
C GLY A 52 -55.69 56.02 70.18
N ILE A 53 -56.94 55.63 70.49
CA ILE A 53 -57.49 54.31 70.14
C ILE A 53 -57.54 54.14 68.61
N GLU A 54 -58.06 55.11 67.87
CA GLU A 54 -58.16 55.03 66.40
C GLU A 54 -56.78 54.87 65.75
N LYS A 55 -55.77 55.61 66.23
CA LYS A 55 -54.37 55.46 65.77
C LYS A 55 -53.84 54.05 66.03
N ILE A 56 -54.09 53.48 67.21
CA ILE A 56 -53.65 52.13 67.57
C ILE A 56 -54.34 51.09 66.69
N GLU A 57 -55.67 51.16 66.54
CA GLU A 57 -56.44 50.23 65.71
C GLU A 57 -55.95 50.25 64.26
N LYS A 58 -55.69 51.44 63.71
CA LYS A 58 -55.11 51.62 62.39
C LYS A 58 -53.70 51.04 62.27
N ILE A 59 -52.83 51.21 63.28
CA ILE A 59 -51.49 50.59 63.31
C ILE A 59 -51.59 49.07 63.34
N VAL A 60 -52.45 48.49 64.17
CA VAL A 60 -52.64 47.03 64.26
C VAL A 60 -53.13 46.46 62.93
N PHE A 61 -54.11 47.11 62.31
CA PHE A 61 -54.61 46.73 60.98
C PHE A 61 -53.51 46.80 59.92
N LEU A 62 -52.80 47.94 59.83
CA LEU A 62 -51.70 48.12 58.88
C LEU A 62 -50.56 47.13 59.10
N LYS A 63 -50.25 46.74 60.34
CA LYS A 63 -49.22 45.74 60.65
C LYS A 63 -49.63 44.36 60.14
N LYS A 64 -50.88 43.96 60.36
CA LYS A 64 -51.40 42.68 59.87
C LYS A 64 -51.40 42.65 58.35
N ALA A 65 -51.89 43.71 57.71
CA ALA A 65 -51.90 43.86 56.25
C ALA A 65 -50.47 43.86 55.66
N GLY A 66 -49.56 44.65 56.22
CA GLY A 66 -48.17 44.75 55.77
C GLY A 66 -47.41 43.44 55.88
N LYS A 67 -47.57 42.69 56.99
CA LYS A 67 -46.97 41.35 57.13
C LYS A 67 -47.52 40.35 56.13
N LYS A 68 -48.84 40.38 55.87
CA LYS A 68 -49.48 39.54 54.86
C LYS A 68 -48.89 39.83 53.47
N LEU A 69 -48.86 41.10 53.07
CA LEU A 69 -48.30 41.54 51.78
C LEU A 69 -46.81 41.19 51.65
N PHE A 70 -46.03 41.32 52.73
CA PHE A 70 -44.63 40.90 52.76
C PHE A 70 -44.47 39.39 52.47
N ASN A 71 -45.28 38.55 53.13
CA ASN A 71 -45.26 37.11 52.90
C ASN A 71 -45.75 36.74 51.49
N GLU A 72 -46.65 37.53 50.91
CA GLU A 72 -47.10 37.43 49.52
C GLU A 72 -46.09 38.04 48.51
N CYS A 73 -44.94 38.51 48.98
CA CYS A 73 -43.86 39.11 48.17
C CYS A 73 -44.24 40.42 47.46
N LYS A 74 -45.34 41.05 47.89
CA LYS A 74 -45.80 42.36 47.42
C LYS A 74 -45.08 43.48 48.19
N TYR A 75 -43.78 43.58 47.96
CA TYR A 75 -42.88 44.42 48.76
C TYR A 75 -43.21 45.93 48.69
N SER A 76 -43.58 46.45 47.52
CA SER A 76 -43.98 47.85 47.36
C SER A 76 -45.23 48.20 48.16
N GLU A 77 -46.25 47.34 48.10
CA GLU A 77 -47.50 47.50 48.87
C GLU A 77 -47.25 47.34 50.38
N ALA A 78 -46.41 46.38 50.77
CA ALA A 78 -46.01 46.19 52.17
C ALA A 78 -45.26 47.41 52.71
N LEU A 79 -44.33 47.98 51.91
CA LEU A 79 -43.57 49.17 52.24
C LEU A 79 -44.48 50.38 52.48
N ASP A 80 -45.51 50.58 51.64
CA ASP A 80 -46.55 51.61 51.85
C ASP A 80 -47.25 51.42 53.21
N LYS A 81 -47.63 50.19 53.60
CA LYS A 81 -48.28 49.94 54.90
C LYS A 81 -47.36 50.26 56.08
N PHE A 82 -46.10 49.84 56.03
CA PHE A 82 -45.15 50.12 57.09
C PHE A 82 -44.78 51.61 57.18
N ASN A 83 -44.63 52.31 56.06
CA ASN A 83 -44.42 53.76 56.07
C ASN A 83 -45.63 54.52 56.60
N ARG A 84 -46.87 54.07 56.34
CA ARG A 84 -48.07 54.65 56.98
C ARG A 84 -48.08 54.44 58.50
N ILE A 85 -47.55 53.31 59.00
CA ILE A 85 -47.37 53.11 60.45
C ILE A 85 -46.35 54.11 60.99
N LEU A 86 -45.22 54.31 60.32
CA LEU A 86 -44.18 55.26 60.75
C LEU A 86 -44.66 56.72 60.71
N LYS A 87 -45.63 57.07 59.84
CA LYS A 87 -46.31 58.38 59.89
C LYS A 87 -47.21 58.54 61.12
N LEU A 88 -47.79 57.46 61.63
CA LEU A 88 -48.64 57.47 62.84
C LEU A 88 -47.80 57.39 64.13
N ASN A 89 -46.70 56.64 64.11
CA ASN A 89 -45.71 56.55 65.18
C ASN A 89 -44.29 56.36 64.62
N PRO A 90 -43.48 57.43 64.57
CA PRO A 90 -42.10 57.36 64.07
C PRO A 90 -41.17 56.46 64.88
N ASN A 91 -41.55 56.05 66.10
CA ASN A 91 -40.72 55.21 66.98
C ASN A 91 -40.99 53.70 66.83
N ASP A 92 -41.93 53.29 65.94
CA ASP A 92 -42.28 51.88 65.76
C ASP A 92 -41.11 51.03 65.24
N LYS A 93 -40.39 50.40 66.17
CA LYS A 93 -39.23 49.53 65.90
C LYS A 93 -39.60 48.34 64.99
N GLY A 94 -40.83 47.85 65.09
CA GLY A 94 -41.30 46.74 64.26
C GLY A 94 -41.43 47.18 62.80
N ALA A 95 -42.13 48.30 62.56
CA ALA A 95 -42.29 48.86 61.22
C ALA A 95 -40.93 49.25 60.60
N LYS A 96 -40.02 49.89 61.36
CA LYS A 96 -38.65 50.22 60.89
C LYS A 96 -37.89 48.98 60.39
N LYS A 97 -37.87 47.90 61.17
CA LYS A 97 -37.22 46.64 60.78
C LYS A 97 -37.78 46.05 59.47
N TYR A 98 -39.10 46.16 59.26
CA TYR A 98 -39.70 45.69 58.02
C TYR A 98 -39.38 46.60 56.83
N VAL A 99 -39.35 47.92 57.02
CA VAL A 99 -38.92 48.88 55.98
C VAL A 99 -37.47 48.58 55.54
N GLU A 100 -36.53 48.53 56.49
CA GLU A 100 -35.11 48.22 56.19
C GLU A 100 -34.94 46.87 55.48
N ARG A 101 -35.68 45.84 55.92
CA ARG A 101 -35.66 44.51 55.31
C ARG A 101 -36.20 44.54 53.88
N ILE A 102 -37.31 45.26 53.63
CA ILE A 102 -37.91 45.38 52.30
C ILE A 102 -37.00 46.16 51.35
N GLU A 103 -36.39 47.26 51.80
CA GLU A 103 -35.43 48.04 51.01
C GLU A 103 -34.22 47.20 50.63
N LYS A 104 -33.67 46.44 51.60
CA LYS A 104 -32.56 45.52 51.34
C LYS A 104 -32.94 44.42 50.34
N ILE A 105 -34.11 43.79 50.51
CA ILE A 105 -34.62 42.79 49.55
C ILE A 105 -34.73 43.41 48.15
N THR A 106 -35.35 44.59 48.02
CA THR A 106 -35.57 45.25 46.74
C THR A 106 -34.24 45.56 46.04
N SER A 107 -33.26 46.08 46.78
CA SER A 107 -31.91 46.34 46.27
C SER A 107 -31.23 45.06 45.77
N LEU A 108 -31.21 44.00 46.58
CA LEU A 108 -30.60 42.72 46.24
C LEU A 108 -31.30 42.03 45.06
N LYS A 109 -32.65 42.10 44.96
CA LYS A 109 -33.41 41.56 43.83
C LYS A 109 -33.02 42.26 42.53
N ASN A 110 -32.98 43.59 42.53
CA ASN A 110 -32.62 44.36 41.34
C ASN A 110 -31.17 44.08 40.90
N GLU A 111 -30.24 44.01 41.86
CA GLU A 111 -28.84 43.65 41.58
C GLU A 111 -28.74 42.22 41.02
N GLY A 112 -29.42 41.24 41.62
CA GLY A 112 -29.42 39.86 41.18
C GLY A 112 -30.01 39.67 39.77
N ILE A 113 -31.14 40.32 39.47
CA ILE A 113 -31.76 40.28 38.14
C ILE A 113 -30.85 40.90 37.08
N LYS A 114 -30.19 42.02 37.41
CA LYS A 114 -29.19 42.64 36.52
C LYS A 114 -28.03 41.68 36.24
N LEU A 115 -27.45 41.09 37.29
CA LEU A 115 -26.35 40.12 37.15
C LEU A 115 -26.77 38.88 36.35
N PHE A 116 -28.00 38.41 36.52
CA PHE A 116 -28.57 37.32 35.71
C PHE A 116 -28.63 37.71 34.22
N GLY A 117 -29.11 38.91 33.90
CA GLY A 117 -29.11 39.44 32.53
C GLY A 117 -27.71 39.58 31.92
N GLU A 118 -26.71 39.92 32.75
CA GLU A 118 -25.28 39.95 32.38
C GLU A 118 -24.62 38.56 32.36
N CYS A 119 -25.38 37.48 32.59
CA CYS A 119 -24.90 36.09 32.62
C CYS A 119 -23.89 35.78 33.73
N LYS A 120 -23.80 36.63 34.77
CA LYS A 120 -22.97 36.42 35.97
C LYS A 120 -23.73 35.58 36.99
N TYR A 121 -23.96 34.31 36.65
CA TYR A 121 -24.86 33.45 37.40
C TYR A 121 -24.41 33.15 38.83
N SER A 122 -23.10 33.01 39.09
CA SER A 122 -22.57 32.83 40.45
C SER A 122 -22.94 33.99 41.37
N ASP A 123 -22.78 35.20 40.84
CA ASP A 123 -22.99 36.44 41.58
C ASP A 123 -24.48 36.68 41.79
N ALA A 124 -25.29 36.44 40.74
CA ALA A 124 -26.75 36.49 40.82
C ALA A 124 -27.30 35.49 41.86
N LEU A 125 -26.80 34.24 41.83
CA LEU A 125 -27.19 33.20 42.78
C LEU A 125 -26.85 33.60 44.23
N SER A 126 -25.70 34.24 44.45
CA SER A 126 -25.31 34.77 45.76
C SER A 126 -26.33 35.81 46.28
N LYS A 127 -26.69 36.79 45.44
CA LYS A 127 -27.69 37.82 45.79
C LYS A 127 -29.07 37.24 46.05
N PHE A 128 -29.51 36.31 45.21
CA PHE A 128 -30.79 35.61 45.39
C PHE A 128 -30.84 34.79 46.67
N ASN A 129 -29.76 34.09 47.03
CA ASN A 129 -29.68 33.37 48.30
C ASN A 129 -29.72 34.32 49.50
N GLU A 130 -29.15 35.51 49.41
CA GLU A 130 -29.31 36.54 50.45
C GLU A 130 -30.76 37.02 50.57
N VAL A 131 -31.48 37.19 49.46
CA VAL A 131 -32.91 37.51 49.48
C VAL A 131 -33.71 36.39 50.14
N LEU A 132 -33.43 35.12 49.84
CA LEU A 132 -34.13 33.98 50.44
C LEU A 132 -33.84 33.83 51.95
N LYS A 133 -32.66 34.24 52.44
CA LYS A 133 -32.42 34.38 53.89
C LYS A 133 -33.34 35.44 54.52
N LEU A 134 -33.64 36.51 53.78
CA LEU A 134 -34.53 37.59 54.20
C LEU A 134 -36.01 37.29 53.91
N ASN A 135 -36.37 36.39 53.02
CA ASN A 135 -37.74 35.89 52.84
C ASN A 135 -37.71 34.54 52.13
N PRO A 136 -37.79 33.41 52.86
CA PRO A 136 -37.66 32.08 52.26
C PRO A 136 -38.77 31.72 51.26
N ASN A 137 -39.90 32.41 51.29
CA ASN A 137 -41.08 32.11 50.47
C ASN A 137 -41.16 32.95 49.18
N ASP A 138 -40.10 33.68 48.82
CA ASP A 138 -40.07 34.50 47.61
C ASP A 138 -40.03 33.62 46.35
N LYS A 139 -41.22 33.33 45.81
CA LYS A 139 -41.42 32.42 44.67
C LYS A 139 -40.66 32.86 43.43
N GLU A 140 -40.69 34.15 43.12
CA GLU A 140 -39.97 34.72 41.97
C GLU A 140 -38.48 34.44 42.09
N ILE A 141 -37.90 34.62 43.28
CA ILE A 141 -36.47 34.40 43.50
C ILE A 141 -36.12 32.92 43.49
N MET A 142 -36.98 32.04 44.02
CA MET A 142 -36.81 30.59 43.91
C MET A 142 -36.79 30.13 42.44
N GLU A 143 -37.68 30.67 41.60
CA GLU A 143 -37.70 30.39 40.16
C GLU A 143 -36.40 30.84 39.47
N TYR A 144 -35.85 32.01 39.82
CA TYR A 144 -34.56 32.45 39.30
C TYR A 144 -33.41 31.53 39.72
N VAL A 145 -33.39 31.07 40.98
CA VAL A 145 -32.39 30.13 41.50
C VAL A 145 -32.46 28.80 40.74
N GLU A 146 -33.65 28.23 40.55
CA GLU A 146 -33.86 26.99 39.80
C GLU A 146 -33.42 27.14 38.34
N ARG A 147 -33.78 28.27 37.71
CA ARG A 147 -33.39 28.61 36.34
C ARG A 147 -31.87 28.68 36.19
N ILE A 148 -31.16 29.33 37.11
CA ILE A 148 -29.69 29.38 37.13
C ILE A 148 -29.09 27.98 37.27
N ASN A 149 -29.59 27.17 38.19
CA ASN A 149 -29.10 25.81 38.41
C ASN A 149 -29.27 24.94 37.16
N THR A 150 -30.43 25.06 36.51
CA THR A 150 -30.73 24.38 35.24
C THR A 150 -29.80 24.84 34.12
N ILE A 151 -29.58 26.15 33.98
CA ILE A 151 -28.63 26.71 33.00
C ILE A 151 -27.23 26.12 33.23
N ASN A 152 -26.73 26.13 34.47
CA ASN A 152 -25.40 25.62 34.79
C ASN A 152 -25.26 24.12 34.49
N SER A 153 -26.28 23.32 34.82
CA SER A 153 -26.34 21.90 34.49
C SER A 153 -26.31 21.67 32.97
N LEU A 154 -27.17 22.33 32.20
CA LEU A 154 -27.22 22.21 30.75
C LEU A 154 -25.90 22.64 30.08
N LYS A 155 -25.25 23.71 30.57
CA LYS A 155 -23.95 24.16 30.07
C LYS A 155 -22.85 23.12 30.32
N ASN A 156 -22.83 22.51 31.51
CA ASN A 156 -21.90 21.42 31.82
C ASN A 156 -22.11 20.21 30.90
N GLU A 157 -23.37 19.78 30.71
CA GLU A 157 -23.72 18.69 29.79
C GLU A 157 -23.32 19.01 28.35
N GLY A 158 -23.65 20.22 27.88
CA GLY A 158 -23.33 20.71 26.53
C GLY A 158 -21.83 20.70 26.25
N ARG A 159 -21.01 21.20 27.17
CA ARG A 159 -19.54 21.14 27.07
C ARG A 159 -19.02 19.69 27.02
N GLY A 160 -19.56 18.82 27.87
CA GLY A 160 -19.20 17.39 27.89
C GLY A 160 -19.51 16.69 26.57
N LEU A 161 -20.69 16.96 25.99
CA LEU A 161 -21.11 16.41 24.70
C LEU A 161 -20.26 16.98 23.55
N PHE A 162 -19.95 18.28 23.58
CA PHE A 162 -19.08 18.93 22.60
C PHE A 162 -17.69 18.29 22.58
N ASN A 163 -17.08 18.06 23.74
CA ASN A 163 -15.78 17.39 23.85
C ASN A 163 -15.82 15.94 23.36
N LYS A 164 -16.96 15.26 23.54
CA LYS A 164 -17.22 13.93 22.98
C LYS A 164 -17.62 13.95 21.50
N CYS A 165 -17.61 15.13 20.86
CA CYS A 165 -17.95 15.35 19.45
C CYS A 165 -19.40 15.01 19.08
N LYS A 166 -20.30 14.97 20.08
CA LYS A 166 -21.75 14.80 19.90
C LYS A 166 -22.41 16.15 19.65
N TYR A 167 -22.13 16.72 18.48
CA TYR A 167 -22.48 18.11 18.16
C TYR A 167 -23.99 18.37 18.09
N SER A 168 -24.81 17.43 17.62
CA SER A 168 -26.27 17.54 17.62
C SER A 168 -26.83 17.71 19.03
N ASP A 169 -26.34 16.87 19.94
CA ASP A 169 -26.83 16.81 21.32
C ASP A 169 -26.35 18.05 22.09
N ALA A 170 -25.08 18.42 21.91
CA ALA A 170 -24.51 19.64 22.47
C ALA A 170 -25.29 20.89 22.00
N LEU A 171 -25.60 20.97 20.70
CA LEU A 171 -26.37 22.08 20.12
C LEU A 171 -27.77 22.17 20.75
N SER A 172 -28.42 21.03 20.99
CA SER A 172 -29.71 21.01 21.69
C SER A 172 -29.60 21.60 23.09
N ARG A 173 -28.59 21.18 23.88
CA ARG A 173 -28.41 21.68 25.26
C ARG A 173 -28.15 23.18 25.30
N PHE A 174 -27.30 23.71 24.42
CA PHE A 174 -27.05 25.15 24.37
C PHE A 174 -28.27 25.93 23.87
N LYS A 175 -29.08 25.38 22.95
CA LYS A 175 -30.37 26.00 22.59
C LYS A 175 -31.36 26.02 23.76
N ASP A 176 -31.38 24.98 24.59
CA ASP A 176 -32.21 24.96 25.79
C ASP A 176 -31.75 25.99 26.83
N VAL A 177 -30.43 26.22 26.96
CA VAL A 177 -29.90 27.36 27.73
C VAL A 177 -30.42 28.68 27.18
N LEU A 178 -30.44 28.88 25.86
CA LEU A 178 -30.94 30.12 25.25
C LEU A 178 -32.45 30.33 25.43
N LYS A 179 -33.25 29.25 25.55
CA LYS A 179 -34.67 29.37 25.97
C LYS A 179 -34.79 29.89 27.41
N LEU A 180 -33.84 29.50 28.27
CA LEU A 180 -33.76 29.97 29.66
C LEU A 180 -33.03 31.32 29.79
N ASN A 181 -32.18 31.75 28.88
CA ASN A 181 -31.63 33.09 28.87
C ASN A 181 -31.12 33.43 27.48
N LEU A 182 -31.89 34.24 26.74
CA LEU A 182 -31.55 34.65 25.37
C LEU A 182 -30.23 35.43 25.27
N ASN A 183 -29.71 35.96 26.39
CA ASN A 183 -28.49 36.73 26.43
C ASN A 183 -27.24 35.89 26.78
N ASP A 184 -27.37 34.59 27.05
CA ASP A 184 -26.23 33.75 27.43
C ASP A 184 -25.17 33.73 26.34
N VAL A 185 -24.06 34.43 26.61
CA VAL A 185 -22.96 34.65 25.67
C VAL A 185 -22.28 33.33 25.31
N GLU A 186 -21.98 32.51 26.33
CA GLU A 186 -21.32 31.23 26.12
C GLU A 186 -22.19 30.28 25.29
N ALA A 187 -23.49 30.18 25.58
CA ALA A 187 -24.38 29.33 24.80
C ALA A 187 -24.47 29.78 23.33
N LYS A 188 -24.50 31.08 23.05
CA LYS A 188 -24.42 31.61 21.67
C LYS A 188 -23.12 31.22 20.98
N GLU A 189 -21.98 31.43 21.64
CA GLU A 189 -20.66 31.07 21.11
C GLU A 189 -20.57 29.58 20.75
N TYR A 190 -21.06 28.69 21.62
CA TYR A 190 -21.08 27.26 21.33
C TYR A 190 -22.04 26.90 20.19
N VAL A 191 -23.22 27.52 20.12
CA VAL A 191 -24.15 27.32 19.00
C VAL A 191 -23.50 27.68 17.67
N ASP A 192 -22.86 28.86 17.59
CA ASP A 192 -22.19 29.33 16.37
C ASP A 192 -20.99 28.45 16.01
N ARG A 193 -20.18 28.09 17.01
CA ARG A 193 -19.03 27.19 16.84
C ARG A 193 -19.46 25.83 16.32
N ILE A 194 -20.53 25.24 16.87
CA ILE A 194 -21.07 23.94 16.43
C ILE A 194 -21.61 24.03 15.00
N ASN A 195 -22.38 25.08 14.69
CA ASN A 195 -22.89 25.27 13.33
C ASN A 195 -21.75 25.39 12.32
N ARG A 196 -20.70 26.16 12.64
CA ARG A 196 -19.51 26.28 11.79
C ARG A 196 -18.78 24.95 11.61
N ILE A 197 -18.62 24.18 12.68
CA ILE A 197 -18.02 22.82 12.61
C ILE A 197 -18.82 21.94 11.65
N ASN A 198 -20.15 21.89 11.79
CA ASN A 198 -20.99 21.05 10.93
C ASN A 198 -20.89 21.44 9.45
N THR A 199 -20.91 22.74 9.15
CA THR A 199 -20.71 23.24 7.78
C THR A 199 -19.36 22.83 7.22
N LEU A 200 -18.28 23.07 7.97
CA LEU A 200 -16.93 22.71 7.54
C LEU A 200 -16.73 21.20 7.36
N LYS A 201 -17.31 20.37 8.23
CA LYS A 201 -17.27 18.90 8.08
C LYS A 201 -17.97 18.44 6.81
N ASN A 202 -19.14 19.02 6.49
CA ASN A 202 -19.86 18.70 5.27
C ASN A 202 -19.12 19.17 4.02
N GLU A 203 -18.55 20.38 4.03
CA GLU A 203 -17.69 20.87 2.94
C GLU A 203 -16.46 19.98 2.74
N GLY A 204 -15.75 19.63 3.82
CA GLY A 204 -14.57 18.77 3.77
C GLY A 204 -14.87 17.38 3.21
N LYS A 205 -15.99 16.77 3.64
CA LYS A 205 -16.45 15.47 3.11
C LYS A 205 -16.78 15.56 1.61
N ARG A 206 -17.50 16.60 1.18
CA ARG A 206 -17.81 16.82 -0.24
C ARG A 206 -16.54 17.00 -1.09
N LEU A 207 -15.62 17.86 -0.66
CA LEU A 207 -14.35 18.10 -1.37
C LEU A 207 -13.48 16.83 -1.45
N SER A 208 -13.47 16.02 -0.38
CA SER A 208 -12.77 14.73 -0.38
C SER A 208 -13.37 13.75 -1.40
N ASN A 209 -14.69 13.75 -1.58
CA ASN A 209 -15.36 12.91 -2.59
C ASN A 209 -15.10 13.42 -4.02
N GLU A 210 -14.91 14.73 -4.19
CA GLU A 210 -14.49 15.35 -5.46
C GLU A 210 -12.97 15.22 -5.73
N CYS A 211 -12.24 14.44 -4.91
CA CYS A 211 -10.78 14.30 -4.97
C CYS A 211 -9.97 15.60 -4.80
N LYS A 212 -10.60 16.68 -4.29
CA LYS A 212 -9.93 17.96 -3.96
C LYS A 212 -9.33 17.89 -2.56
N TYR A 213 -8.30 17.07 -2.42
CA TYR A 213 -7.75 16.66 -1.12
C TYR A 213 -7.10 17.81 -0.34
N SER A 214 -6.40 18.75 -1.00
CA SER A 214 -5.81 19.93 -0.35
C SER A 214 -6.88 20.84 0.28
N ASP A 215 -7.96 21.07 -0.44
CA ASP A 215 -9.05 21.93 0.00
C ASP A 215 -9.82 21.26 1.14
N ALA A 216 -10.08 19.95 1.02
CA ALA A 216 -10.69 19.15 2.08
C ALA A 216 -9.87 19.19 3.37
N LEU A 217 -8.54 19.03 3.25
CA LEU A 217 -7.60 19.09 4.37
C LEU A 217 -7.64 20.46 5.07
N SER A 218 -7.71 21.55 4.30
CA SER A 218 -7.86 22.91 4.84
C SER A 218 -9.13 23.05 5.70
N LYS A 219 -10.28 22.55 5.19
CA LYS A 219 -11.55 22.56 5.94
C LYS A 219 -11.49 21.75 7.22
N PHE A 220 -10.93 20.55 7.18
CA PHE A 220 -10.78 19.70 8.37
C PHE A 220 -9.83 20.30 9.41
N ASN A 221 -8.75 20.96 8.98
CA ASN A 221 -7.86 21.68 9.88
C ASN A 221 -8.55 22.88 10.55
N GLU A 222 -9.43 23.61 9.84
CA GLU A 222 -10.29 24.61 10.47
C GLU A 222 -11.19 24.00 11.55
N VAL A 223 -11.77 22.82 11.30
CA VAL A 223 -12.55 22.10 12.32
C VAL A 223 -11.69 21.75 13.53
N LEU A 224 -10.45 21.30 13.35
CA LEU A 224 -9.56 20.96 14.47
C LEU A 224 -9.11 22.19 15.27
N LYS A 225 -9.03 23.39 14.66
CA LYS A 225 -8.88 24.64 15.41
C LYS A 225 -10.09 24.92 16.29
N LEU A 226 -11.29 24.59 15.80
CA LEU A 226 -12.54 24.72 16.54
C LEU A 226 -12.79 23.58 17.52
N ASN A 227 -12.27 22.37 17.34
CA ASN A 227 -12.29 21.31 18.33
C ASN A 227 -11.12 20.34 18.11
N PRO A 228 -10.01 20.50 18.86
CA PRO A 228 -8.84 19.64 18.72
C PRO A 228 -9.10 18.16 19.09
N ASN A 229 -10.23 17.85 19.72
CA ASN A 229 -10.57 16.51 20.17
C ASN A 229 -11.42 15.70 19.16
N ASP A 230 -11.77 16.28 18.00
CA ASP A 230 -12.57 15.59 16.98
C ASP A 230 -11.80 14.43 16.35
N LYS A 231 -12.07 13.21 16.85
CA LYS A 231 -11.44 11.96 16.41
C LYS A 231 -11.81 11.62 14.97
N GLU A 232 -13.07 11.80 14.59
CA GLU A 232 -13.54 11.52 13.23
C GLU A 232 -12.77 12.39 12.22
N VAL A 233 -12.62 13.68 12.52
CA VAL A 233 -11.88 14.61 11.65
C VAL A 233 -10.40 14.27 11.60
N LYS A 234 -9.77 13.85 12.70
CA LYS A 234 -8.38 13.38 12.69
C LYS A 234 -8.18 12.17 11.78
N GLU A 235 -9.11 11.22 11.78
CA GLU A 235 -9.07 10.06 10.88
C GLU A 235 -9.20 10.47 9.41
N TYR A 236 -10.07 11.44 9.09
CA TYR A 236 -10.17 12.00 7.74
C TYR A 236 -8.86 12.69 7.31
N VAL A 237 -8.27 13.50 8.19
CA VAL A 237 -6.98 14.18 7.92
C VAL A 237 -5.88 13.16 7.64
N GLU A 238 -5.77 12.10 8.42
CA GLU A 238 -4.76 11.06 8.21
C GLU A 238 -4.96 10.34 6.86
N LYS A 239 -6.20 9.96 6.53
CA LYS A 239 -6.54 9.33 5.25
C LYS A 239 -6.21 10.23 4.06
N ILE A 240 -6.54 11.51 4.16
CA ILE A 240 -6.27 12.50 3.10
C ILE A 240 -4.77 12.72 2.93
N ASN A 241 -4.00 12.82 4.03
CA ASN A 241 -2.55 12.96 3.96
C ASN A 241 -1.89 11.77 3.27
N LYS A 242 -2.34 10.54 3.55
CA LYS A 242 -1.87 9.33 2.84
C LYS A 242 -2.12 9.46 1.32
N LYS A 243 -3.34 9.83 0.93
CA LYS A 243 -3.68 10.04 -0.49
C LYS A 243 -2.87 11.16 -1.16
N LEU A 244 -2.61 12.26 -0.47
CA LEU A 244 -1.78 13.35 -1.01
C LEU A 244 -0.32 12.93 -1.23
N ILE A 245 0.23 12.10 -0.34
CA ILE A 245 1.56 11.51 -0.52
C ILE A 245 1.57 10.62 -1.77
N GLU A 246 0.55 9.78 -1.94
CA GLU A 246 0.41 8.91 -3.12
C GLU A 246 0.32 9.72 -4.42
N ILE A 247 -0.53 10.75 -4.48
CA ILE A 247 -0.65 11.61 -5.67
C ILE A 247 0.67 12.31 -5.99
N LYS A 248 1.35 12.83 -4.97
CA LYS A 248 2.66 13.47 -5.14
C LYS A 248 3.70 12.48 -5.67
N LEU A 249 3.68 11.24 -5.17
CA LEU A 249 4.56 10.18 -5.66
C LEU A 249 4.26 9.83 -7.11
N ILE A 250 3.00 9.62 -7.48
CA ILE A 250 2.60 9.35 -8.88
C ILE A 250 3.09 10.47 -9.80
N ASN A 251 2.85 11.74 -9.44
CA ASN A 251 3.36 12.87 -10.22
C ASN A 251 4.89 12.89 -10.33
N ASN A 252 5.62 12.51 -9.26
CA ASN A 252 7.08 12.42 -9.32
C ASN A 252 7.53 11.26 -10.24
N ILE A 253 6.82 10.13 -10.23
CA ILE A 253 7.07 9.00 -11.12
C ILE A 253 6.83 9.43 -12.57
N ASP A 254 5.70 10.06 -12.86
CA ASP A 254 5.33 10.44 -14.24
C ASP A 254 6.31 11.45 -14.86
N ASN A 255 6.90 12.32 -14.03
CA ASN A 255 7.85 13.35 -14.45
C ASN A 255 9.32 12.95 -14.31
N MET A 256 9.63 11.72 -13.88
CA MET A 256 11.01 11.27 -13.73
C MET A 256 11.68 11.06 -15.10
N ASN A 257 13.01 11.11 -15.09
CA ASN A 257 13.85 10.97 -16.27
C ASN A 257 15.16 10.23 -15.92
N ILE A 258 16.07 10.11 -16.89
CA ILE A 258 17.30 9.31 -16.77
C ILE A 258 18.23 9.74 -15.62
N THR A 259 18.15 11.00 -15.17
CA THR A 259 18.98 11.50 -14.06
C THR A 259 18.30 11.43 -12.69
N THR A 260 16.98 11.22 -12.66
CA THR A 260 16.16 11.35 -11.44
C THR A 260 15.49 10.06 -10.99
N TYR A 261 15.40 9.04 -11.84
CA TYR A 261 14.66 7.81 -11.53
C TYR A 261 15.15 7.11 -10.24
N LYS A 262 16.47 6.97 -10.06
CA LYS A 262 17.06 6.38 -8.83
C LYS A 262 16.65 7.14 -7.57
N ASP A 263 16.68 8.47 -7.63
CA ASP A 263 16.28 9.35 -6.53
C ASP A 263 14.80 9.18 -6.17
N VAL A 264 13.92 9.07 -7.17
CA VAL A 264 12.49 8.83 -6.96
C VAL A 264 12.27 7.51 -6.23
N TYR A 265 12.98 6.44 -6.62
CA TYR A 265 12.93 5.16 -5.91
C TYR A 265 13.44 5.26 -4.47
N HIS A 266 14.69 5.72 -4.27
CA HIS A 266 15.31 5.69 -2.95
C HIS A 266 14.57 6.58 -1.93
N LYS A 267 14.07 7.75 -2.34
CA LYS A 267 13.30 8.64 -1.45
C LYS A 267 11.95 8.05 -1.02
N ASN A 268 11.42 7.09 -1.77
CA ASN A 268 10.10 6.51 -1.55
C ASN A 268 10.12 4.99 -1.36
N LYS A 269 11.30 4.42 -1.04
CA LYS A 269 11.52 2.98 -0.92
C LYS A 269 10.54 2.30 0.04
N ASP A 270 10.27 2.90 1.20
CA ASP A 270 9.34 2.37 2.20
C ASP A 270 7.88 2.31 1.69
N ILE A 271 7.50 3.23 0.79
CA ILE A 271 6.17 3.27 0.18
C ILE A 271 6.08 2.16 -0.87
N PHE A 272 7.07 2.06 -1.76
CA PHE A 272 7.15 1.00 -2.76
C PHE A 272 7.17 -0.40 -2.13
N ASN A 273 7.80 -0.57 -0.98
CA ASN A 273 7.81 -1.84 -0.25
C ASN A 273 6.42 -2.28 0.24
N LYS A 274 5.47 -1.35 0.45
CA LYS A 274 4.14 -1.63 0.98
C LYS A 274 3.02 -1.57 -0.06
N ARG A 275 3.29 -1.04 -1.25
CA ARG A 275 2.29 -0.72 -2.28
C ARG A 275 2.76 -1.17 -3.66
N ASP A 276 2.33 -2.38 -4.03
CA ASP A 276 2.69 -3.03 -5.29
C ASP A 276 2.18 -2.26 -6.51
N ASP A 277 1.00 -1.65 -6.40
CA ASP A 277 0.40 -0.81 -7.45
C ASP A 277 1.29 0.39 -7.82
N LEU A 278 1.87 1.06 -6.82
CA LEU A 278 2.76 2.20 -7.04
C LEU A 278 4.13 1.77 -7.58
N LEU A 279 4.64 0.62 -7.12
CA LEU A 279 5.87 0.05 -7.66
C LEU A 279 5.69 -0.38 -9.12
N GLU A 280 4.56 -1.01 -9.44
CA GLU A 280 4.23 -1.40 -10.81
C GLU A 280 4.15 -0.19 -11.73
N HIS A 281 3.52 0.91 -11.29
CA HIS A 281 3.50 2.18 -12.02
C HIS A 281 4.92 2.72 -12.28
N TYR A 282 5.77 2.71 -11.25
CA TYR A 282 7.18 3.11 -11.37
C TYR A 282 7.96 2.23 -12.36
N LEU A 283 7.80 0.90 -12.29
CA LEU A 283 8.45 -0.05 -13.20
C LEU A 283 7.97 0.11 -14.64
N ASN A 284 6.68 0.36 -14.85
CA ASN A 284 6.14 0.62 -16.18
C ASN A 284 6.75 1.91 -16.78
N LYS A 285 6.92 2.95 -15.96
CA LYS A 285 7.59 4.16 -16.42
C LYS A 285 9.07 3.94 -16.75
N LEU A 286 9.78 3.10 -16.00
CA LEU A 286 11.14 2.69 -16.37
C LEU A 286 11.18 1.90 -17.68
N LYS A 287 10.21 1.01 -17.94
CA LYS A 287 10.10 0.29 -19.22
C LYS A 287 9.87 1.24 -20.40
N GLU A 288 9.03 2.25 -20.23
CA GLU A 288 8.84 3.31 -21.23
C GLU A 288 10.17 4.03 -21.52
N MET A 289 10.90 4.43 -20.48
CA MET A 289 12.20 5.08 -20.63
C MET A 289 13.22 4.18 -21.35
N ILE A 290 13.30 2.89 -20.99
CA ILE A 290 14.17 1.91 -21.68
C ILE A 290 13.82 1.83 -23.16
N LYS A 291 12.52 1.77 -23.51
CA LYS A 291 12.06 1.73 -24.89
C LYS A 291 12.45 3.00 -25.65
N GLU A 292 12.27 4.18 -25.05
CA GLU A 292 12.68 5.44 -25.65
C GLU A 292 14.20 5.53 -25.89
N LEU A 293 15.01 5.08 -24.93
CA LEU A 293 16.46 5.06 -25.04
C LEU A 293 16.93 4.08 -26.12
N ASN A 294 16.33 2.88 -26.20
CA ASN A 294 16.62 1.90 -27.25
C ASN A 294 16.31 2.47 -28.63
N ASN A 295 15.16 3.16 -28.79
CA ASN A 295 14.81 3.80 -30.06
C ASN A 295 15.78 4.92 -30.48
N LYS A 296 16.47 5.53 -29.51
CA LYS A 296 17.50 6.56 -29.74
C LYS A 296 18.92 5.97 -29.90
N GLY A 297 19.09 4.66 -29.75
CA GLY A 297 20.41 4.01 -29.75
C GLY A 297 21.22 4.23 -28.47
N GLU A 298 20.60 4.72 -27.39
CA GLU A 298 21.25 5.01 -26.10
C GLU A 298 21.31 3.76 -25.20
N TYR A 299 21.82 2.64 -25.73
CA TYR A 299 21.75 1.32 -25.09
C TYR A 299 22.46 1.23 -23.74
N LYS A 300 23.55 1.99 -23.54
CA LYS A 300 24.26 2.04 -22.26
C LYS A 300 23.38 2.58 -21.13
N LEU A 301 22.62 3.64 -21.41
CA LEU A 301 21.69 4.24 -20.44
C LEU A 301 20.49 3.34 -20.20
N ALA A 302 20.00 2.64 -21.23
CA ALA A 302 18.97 1.62 -21.07
C ALA A 302 19.44 0.48 -20.16
N MET A 303 20.69 0.03 -20.33
CA MET A 303 21.30 -1.01 -19.51
C MET A 303 21.51 -0.55 -18.06
N ASP A 304 21.88 0.72 -17.82
CA ASP A 304 22.00 1.28 -16.47
C ASP A 304 20.66 1.21 -15.70
N ILE A 305 19.52 1.43 -16.38
CA ILE A 305 18.19 1.27 -15.77
C ILE A 305 17.92 -0.20 -15.46
N ILE A 306 18.22 -1.11 -16.39
CA ILE A 306 18.04 -2.56 -16.20
C ILE A 306 18.89 -3.06 -15.03
N GLU A 307 20.15 -2.65 -14.95
CA GLU A 307 21.04 -2.97 -13.84
C GLU A 307 20.44 -2.48 -12.53
N PHE A 308 20.00 -1.22 -12.46
CA PHE A 308 19.34 -0.67 -11.27
C PHE A 308 18.08 -1.46 -10.87
N ILE A 309 17.22 -1.83 -11.82
CA ILE A 309 16.05 -2.65 -11.56
C ILE A 309 16.47 -3.97 -10.90
N MET A 310 17.49 -4.63 -11.44
CA MET A 310 18.00 -5.90 -10.90
C MET A 310 18.73 -5.72 -9.56
N SER A 311 19.47 -4.63 -9.39
CA SER A 311 20.41 -4.43 -8.27
C SER A 311 19.84 -3.68 -7.07
N ASP A 312 18.82 -2.86 -7.22
CA ASP A 312 18.31 -1.99 -6.15
C ASP A 312 16.83 -2.23 -5.87
N ILE A 313 16.07 -2.63 -6.89
CA ILE A 313 14.65 -2.96 -6.75
C ILE A 313 14.49 -4.44 -6.42
N PHE A 314 15.09 -5.33 -7.23
CA PHE A 314 14.95 -6.77 -7.03
C PHE A 314 15.97 -7.38 -6.06
N LYS A 315 17.06 -6.67 -5.75
CA LYS A 315 18.09 -7.13 -4.78
C LYS A 315 17.68 -6.94 -3.32
N SER A 316 16.75 -6.02 -3.03
CA SER A 316 16.25 -5.84 -1.65
C SER A 316 14.87 -6.47 -1.49
N GLU A 317 14.85 -7.65 -0.86
CA GLU A 317 13.72 -8.28 -0.17
C GLU A 317 12.47 -8.67 -1.00
N ARG A 318 12.43 -8.42 -2.32
CA ARG A 318 11.27 -8.80 -3.17
C ARG A 318 11.45 -9.99 -4.09
N LEU A 319 12.64 -10.57 -4.15
CA LEU A 319 12.79 -12.01 -4.39
C LEU A 319 13.14 -12.64 -3.05
N GLY A 320 12.12 -12.83 -2.21
CA GLY A 320 12.18 -14.00 -1.34
C GLY A 320 12.32 -15.18 -2.28
N VAL A 321 13.43 -15.92 -2.19
CA VAL A 321 13.48 -17.27 -2.72
C VAL A 321 12.27 -17.97 -2.10
N LEU A 322 11.18 -18.13 -2.86
CA LEU A 322 9.95 -18.76 -2.36
C LEU A 322 10.31 -20.14 -1.78
N TRP A 323 11.21 -20.80 -2.50
CA TRP A 323 11.85 -22.05 -2.17
C TRP A 323 13.08 -22.22 -3.06
N GLY A 324 14.06 -22.97 -2.59
CA GLY A 324 15.19 -23.43 -3.39
C GLY A 324 15.15 -24.94 -3.49
N PHE A 325 15.24 -25.48 -4.70
CA PHE A 325 15.31 -26.92 -4.92
C PHE A 325 16.73 -27.31 -5.31
N LYS A 326 17.33 -28.23 -4.55
CA LYS A 326 18.63 -28.79 -4.87
C LYS A 326 18.44 -30.04 -5.73
N ALA A 327 18.50 -29.85 -7.05
CA ALA A 327 18.52 -30.97 -7.98
C ALA A 327 19.75 -31.87 -7.77
N ALA A 328 19.63 -33.15 -8.12
CA ALA A 328 20.72 -34.12 -8.00
C ALA A 328 21.92 -33.78 -8.89
N ASN A 329 21.69 -33.17 -10.05
CA ASN A 329 22.70 -32.76 -11.02
C ASN A 329 22.32 -31.40 -11.64
N ASP A 330 23.20 -30.87 -12.50
CA ASP A 330 22.97 -29.63 -13.25
C ASP A 330 21.68 -29.74 -14.08
N VAL A 331 20.84 -28.70 -14.01
CA VAL A 331 19.59 -28.60 -14.78
C VAL A 331 19.94 -28.23 -16.22
N GLU A 332 19.49 -29.04 -17.17
CA GLU A 332 19.69 -28.84 -18.61
C GLU A 332 18.48 -28.16 -19.26
N GLU A 333 17.27 -28.58 -18.87
CA GLU A 333 16.02 -28.06 -19.42
C GLU A 333 15.02 -27.73 -18.32
N ILE A 334 14.26 -26.66 -18.53
CA ILE A 334 13.19 -26.21 -17.63
C ILE A 334 11.92 -25.99 -18.44
N PHE A 335 10.85 -26.66 -18.04
CA PHE A 335 9.51 -26.44 -18.57
C PHE A 335 8.63 -25.87 -17.47
N ILE A 336 7.87 -24.82 -17.79
CA ILE A 336 6.91 -24.23 -16.86
C ILE A 336 5.54 -24.31 -17.51
N LYS A 337 4.61 -24.96 -16.82
CA LYS A 337 3.21 -25.03 -17.23
C LYS A 337 2.30 -24.94 -16.01
N ASP A 338 1.35 -24.02 -16.08
CA ASP A 338 0.41 -23.71 -15.00
C ASP A 338 1.15 -23.50 -13.67
N ASP A 339 0.86 -24.31 -12.65
CA ASP A 339 1.49 -24.27 -11.33
C ASP A 339 2.62 -25.32 -11.18
N ILE A 340 3.19 -25.84 -12.28
CA ILE A 340 4.20 -26.91 -12.26
C ILE A 340 5.47 -26.51 -13.02
N VAL A 341 6.63 -26.80 -12.41
CA VAL A 341 7.95 -26.69 -13.02
C VAL A 341 8.51 -28.08 -13.24
N VAL A 342 8.80 -28.45 -14.49
CA VAL A 342 9.52 -29.68 -14.80
C VAL A 342 10.97 -29.35 -15.09
N LEU A 343 11.87 -29.96 -14.32
CA LEU A 343 13.32 -29.84 -14.46
C LEU A 343 13.87 -31.15 -15.00
N ARG A 344 14.63 -31.09 -16.09
CA ARG A 344 15.47 -32.21 -16.52
C ARG A 344 16.92 -31.89 -16.22
N CYS A 345 17.59 -32.81 -15.56
CA CYS A 345 18.98 -32.68 -15.14
C CYS A 345 19.88 -33.65 -15.88
N ASN A 346 21.17 -33.32 -15.86
CA ASN A 346 22.25 -34.18 -16.29
C ASN A 346 22.11 -35.60 -15.72
N TRP A 347 22.44 -36.59 -16.56
CA TRP A 347 22.28 -38.02 -16.30
C TRP A 347 20.81 -38.47 -16.09
N GLY A 348 19.84 -37.66 -16.54
CA GLY A 348 18.45 -38.06 -16.69
C GLY A 348 17.58 -38.00 -15.43
N TYR A 349 18.04 -37.32 -14.38
CA TYR A 349 17.19 -37.00 -13.23
C TYR A 349 16.17 -35.94 -13.62
N THR A 350 14.88 -36.25 -13.50
CA THR A 350 13.79 -35.34 -13.88
C THR A 350 12.83 -35.17 -12.71
N TYR A 351 12.42 -33.93 -12.44
CA TYR A 351 11.52 -33.59 -11.35
C TYR A 351 10.36 -32.75 -11.88
N ALA A 352 9.15 -33.01 -11.42
CA ALA A 352 8.10 -31.99 -11.42
C ALA A 352 7.95 -31.40 -10.02
N LEU A 353 7.94 -30.08 -9.95
CA LEU A 353 7.85 -29.31 -8.73
C LEU A 353 6.60 -28.45 -8.76
N ASP A 354 5.94 -28.31 -7.63
CA ASP A 354 4.92 -27.29 -7.45
C ASP A 354 5.57 -25.90 -7.48
N LEU A 355 5.12 -25.03 -8.39
CA LEU A 355 5.71 -23.72 -8.65
C LEU A 355 5.66 -22.81 -7.40
N LYS A 356 4.65 -22.96 -6.55
CA LYS A 356 4.43 -22.09 -5.38
C LYS A 356 5.28 -22.51 -4.19
N THR A 357 5.48 -23.80 -4.00
CA THR A 357 6.07 -24.39 -2.78
C THR A 357 7.43 -25.04 -2.99
N GLY A 358 7.77 -25.44 -4.21
CA GLY A 358 8.98 -26.19 -4.54
C GLY A 358 8.93 -27.65 -4.12
N GLY A 359 7.77 -28.11 -3.65
CA GLY A 359 7.55 -29.50 -3.32
C GLY A 359 7.64 -30.37 -4.56
N VAL A 360 8.36 -31.49 -4.45
CA VAL A 360 8.42 -32.49 -5.51
C VAL A 360 7.06 -33.17 -5.62
N ILE A 361 6.46 -33.07 -6.81
CA ILE A 361 5.22 -33.75 -7.17
C ILE A 361 5.56 -35.19 -7.57
N TRP A 362 6.51 -35.33 -8.50
CA TRP A 362 7.03 -36.62 -8.94
C TRP A 362 8.48 -36.49 -9.40
N GLU A 363 9.19 -37.61 -9.40
CA GLU A 363 10.58 -37.71 -9.88
C GLU A 363 10.77 -38.96 -10.74
N PHE A 364 11.60 -38.84 -11.78
CA PHE A 364 12.03 -39.93 -12.66
C PHE A 364 13.55 -39.89 -12.83
N LYS A 365 14.12 -41.06 -13.13
CA LYS A 365 15.57 -41.22 -13.40
C LYS A 365 15.76 -41.77 -14.80
N ASP A 366 16.97 -41.63 -15.32
CA ASP A 366 17.37 -42.16 -16.63
C ASP A 366 16.55 -41.63 -17.82
N VAL A 367 16.02 -40.40 -17.71
CA VAL A 367 15.30 -39.69 -18.79
C VAL A 367 16.30 -39.11 -19.79
N LEU A 368 16.29 -39.67 -21.01
CA LEU A 368 17.17 -39.29 -22.12
C LEU A 368 16.54 -38.27 -23.07
N ALA A 369 15.22 -38.17 -23.09
CA ALA A 369 14.46 -37.18 -23.86
C ALA A 369 13.13 -36.90 -23.16
N ILE A 370 12.64 -35.66 -23.26
CA ILE A 370 11.38 -35.23 -22.67
C ILE A 370 10.66 -34.30 -23.64
N SER A 371 9.34 -34.42 -23.70
CA SER A 371 8.49 -33.44 -24.37
C SER A 371 7.17 -33.32 -23.64
N ILE A 372 6.63 -32.10 -23.58
CA ILE A 372 5.40 -31.81 -22.83
C ILE A 372 4.40 -31.16 -23.77
N LYS A 373 3.20 -31.72 -23.82
CA LYS A 373 2.06 -31.11 -24.50
C LYS A 373 0.81 -31.28 -23.67
N ASP A 374 0.05 -30.20 -23.55
CA ASP A 374 -1.16 -30.19 -22.73
C ASP A 374 -0.82 -30.73 -21.33
N ASP A 375 -1.62 -31.63 -20.76
CA ASP A 375 -1.34 -32.19 -19.44
C ASP A 375 -0.54 -33.52 -19.50
N ILE A 376 0.10 -33.81 -20.64
CA ILE A 376 0.83 -35.06 -20.88
C ILE A 376 2.34 -34.79 -21.03
N VAL A 377 3.14 -35.50 -20.25
CA VAL A 377 4.61 -35.53 -20.34
C VAL A 377 5.02 -36.84 -20.96
N VAL A 378 5.76 -36.81 -22.07
CA VAL A 378 6.32 -38.01 -22.69
C VAL A 378 7.81 -38.09 -22.38
N LEU A 379 8.23 -39.21 -21.79
CA LEU A 379 9.61 -39.47 -21.40
C LEU A 379 10.19 -40.63 -22.22
N GLY A 380 11.40 -40.44 -22.73
CA GLY A 380 12.23 -41.51 -23.26
C GLY A 380 13.25 -41.95 -22.22
N CYS A 381 13.15 -43.18 -21.73
CA CYS A 381 13.97 -43.72 -20.64
C CYS A 381 15.03 -44.71 -21.14
N GLY A 382 16.21 -44.69 -20.53
CA GLY A 382 17.35 -45.52 -20.95
C GLY A 382 17.39 -46.94 -20.38
N PHE A 383 17.15 -47.12 -19.07
CA PHE A 383 17.58 -48.34 -18.34
C PHE A 383 16.74 -48.72 -17.10
N LEU A 384 15.42 -48.50 -17.11
CA LEU A 384 14.56 -48.92 -16.00
C LEU A 384 13.76 -50.18 -16.35
N ASP A 385 13.24 -50.89 -15.34
CA ASP A 385 12.29 -52.03 -15.46
C ASP A 385 10.92 -51.67 -16.11
N ILE A 386 10.86 -50.50 -16.77
CA ILE A 386 9.71 -49.92 -17.47
C ILE A 386 10.07 -49.92 -18.96
N LYS A 387 9.07 -50.03 -19.84
CA LYS A 387 9.30 -49.82 -21.28
C LYS A 387 9.99 -48.47 -21.51
N ASN A 388 10.87 -48.40 -22.50
CA ASN A 388 11.75 -47.25 -22.74
C ASN A 388 11.04 -45.95 -23.19
N ILE A 389 9.71 -45.95 -23.34
CA ILE A 389 8.87 -44.76 -23.44
C ILE A 389 7.71 -44.86 -22.45
N CYS A 390 7.45 -43.78 -21.73
CA CYS A 390 6.21 -43.62 -20.97
C CYS A 390 5.60 -42.24 -21.18
N ALA A 391 4.28 -42.16 -21.11
CA ALA A 391 3.56 -40.90 -20.99
C ALA A 391 2.94 -40.80 -19.60
N LEU A 392 3.06 -39.63 -19.00
CA LEU A 392 2.65 -39.33 -17.64
C LEU A 392 1.63 -38.20 -17.65
N ASP A 393 0.70 -38.24 -16.72
CA ASP A 393 -0.09 -37.07 -16.36
C ASP A 393 0.82 -36.07 -15.63
N LEU A 394 0.92 -34.85 -16.15
CA LEU A 394 1.82 -33.81 -15.65
C LEU A 394 1.59 -33.49 -14.17
N LYS A 395 0.33 -33.55 -13.71
CA LYS A 395 -0.07 -33.12 -12.36
C LYS A 395 0.16 -34.18 -11.30
N THR A 396 0.11 -35.46 -11.68
CA THR A 396 0.17 -36.59 -10.74
C THR A 396 1.41 -37.45 -10.92
N GLY A 397 2.05 -37.41 -12.08
CA GLY A 397 3.15 -38.30 -12.45
C GLY A 397 2.70 -39.74 -12.73
N TRP A 398 1.39 -39.98 -12.80
CA TRP A 398 0.87 -41.32 -13.07
C TRP A 398 1.03 -41.67 -14.54
N VAL A 399 1.48 -42.89 -14.78
CA VAL A 399 1.64 -43.44 -16.13
C VAL A 399 0.27 -43.57 -16.79
N ILE A 400 0.10 -42.89 -17.91
CA ILE A 400 -1.09 -42.97 -18.79
C ILE A 400 -0.93 -44.18 -19.71
N TRP A 401 0.23 -44.31 -20.35
CA TRP A 401 0.57 -45.42 -21.23
C TRP A 401 2.08 -45.62 -21.32
N GLU A 402 2.47 -46.81 -21.79
CA GLU A 402 3.86 -47.19 -21.99
C GLU A 402 4.04 -47.81 -23.38
N PHE A 403 5.18 -47.51 -24.02
CA PHE A 403 5.55 -48.04 -25.32
C PHE A 403 6.98 -48.56 -25.30
N GLU A 404 7.19 -49.73 -25.91
CA GLU A 404 8.50 -50.36 -26.01
C GLU A 404 9.03 -50.12 -27.42
N ALA A 405 9.87 -49.09 -27.56
CA ALA A 405 10.65 -48.87 -28.75
C ALA A 405 11.79 -49.89 -28.82
N ALA A 406 12.19 -50.27 -30.03
CA ALA A 406 13.29 -51.21 -30.22
C ALA A 406 14.63 -50.72 -29.62
N GLU A 407 14.81 -49.41 -29.47
CA GLU A 407 16.08 -48.78 -29.10
C GLU A 407 15.88 -47.52 -28.27
N SER A 408 16.94 -47.07 -27.59
CA SER A 408 16.90 -45.86 -26.75
C SER A 408 16.50 -44.63 -27.56
N VAL A 409 15.66 -43.80 -26.95
CA VAL A 409 15.10 -42.59 -27.57
C VAL A 409 16.00 -41.41 -27.29
N LYS A 410 16.24 -40.63 -28.33
CA LYS A 410 17.13 -39.47 -28.34
C LYS A 410 16.39 -38.15 -28.39
N GLU A 411 15.30 -38.12 -29.15
CA GLU A 411 14.52 -36.90 -29.38
C GLU A 411 13.03 -37.23 -29.41
N ILE A 412 12.20 -36.32 -28.87
CA ILE A 412 10.75 -36.47 -28.81
C ILE A 412 10.10 -35.16 -29.26
N SER A 413 9.37 -35.21 -30.35
CA SER A 413 8.61 -34.06 -30.85
C SER A 413 7.12 -34.38 -30.87
N ILE A 414 6.30 -33.44 -30.40
CA ILE A 414 4.84 -33.60 -30.32
C ILE A 414 4.16 -32.56 -31.19
N LYS A 415 3.32 -33.02 -32.13
CA LYS A 415 2.45 -32.16 -32.92
C LYS A 415 1.05 -32.74 -32.93
N ASP A 416 0.06 -31.88 -32.64
CA ASP A 416 -1.34 -32.28 -32.54
C ASP A 416 -1.49 -33.50 -31.60
N ASP A 417 -2.08 -34.59 -32.03
CA ASP A 417 -2.26 -35.82 -31.25
C ASP A 417 -1.18 -36.88 -31.55
N ILE A 418 -0.05 -36.49 -32.14
CA ILE A 418 1.00 -37.40 -32.61
C ILE A 418 2.34 -37.08 -31.92
N VAL A 419 2.92 -38.10 -31.31
CA VAL A 419 4.27 -38.10 -30.73
C VAL A 419 5.20 -38.79 -31.71
N VAL A 420 6.24 -38.10 -32.17
CA VAL A 420 7.29 -38.66 -33.00
C VAL A 420 8.54 -38.91 -32.16
N LEU A 421 9.06 -40.13 -32.24
CA LEU A 421 10.20 -40.60 -31.46
C LEU A 421 11.40 -40.85 -32.36
N GLY A 422 12.52 -40.20 -32.07
CA GLY A 422 13.80 -40.44 -32.74
C GLY A 422 14.64 -41.40 -31.91
N CYS A 423 14.89 -42.61 -32.43
CA CYS A 423 15.65 -43.62 -31.71
C CYS A 423 17.07 -43.77 -32.25
N LYS A 424 17.95 -44.31 -31.41
CA LYS A 424 19.24 -44.84 -31.87
C LYS A 424 19.02 -46.01 -32.84
N TRP A 425 20.03 -46.28 -33.65
CA TRP A 425 20.08 -47.42 -34.56
C TRP A 425 18.85 -47.56 -35.47
N ARG A 426 18.45 -46.42 -36.08
CA ARG A 426 17.60 -46.34 -37.28
C ARG A 426 16.09 -46.29 -37.07
N TYR A 427 15.58 -46.55 -35.86
CA TYR A 427 14.13 -46.59 -35.66
C TYR A 427 13.53 -45.21 -35.44
N THR A 428 12.35 -45.00 -36.00
CA THR A 428 11.48 -43.85 -35.72
C THR A 428 10.05 -44.34 -35.61
N TYR A 429 9.32 -43.84 -34.63
CA TYR A 429 7.92 -44.20 -34.40
C TYR A 429 7.07 -42.95 -34.34
N ALA A 430 5.83 -43.05 -34.82
CA ALA A 430 4.77 -42.15 -34.39
C ALA A 430 3.78 -42.89 -33.52
N LEU A 431 3.43 -42.29 -32.39
CA LEU A 431 2.44 -42.79 -31.45
C LEU A 431 1.31 -41.78 -31.31
N ASN A 432 0.11 -42.25 -31.04
CA ASN A 432 -0.97 -41.37 -30.60
C ASN A 432 -0.70 -40.89 -29.16
N LEU A 433 -0.73 -39.58 -28.94
CA LEU A 433 -0.37 -38.91 -27.69
C LEU A 433 -1.21 -39.37 -26.49
N GLU A 434 -2.50 -39.65 -26.70
CA GLU A 434 -3.41 -40.02 -25.60
C GLU A 434 -3.33 -41.52 -25.25
N THR A 435 -3.03 -42.38 -26.22
CA THR A 435 -3.16 -43.83 -26.07
C THR A 435 -1.87 -44.62 -26.15
N GLY A 436 -0.77 -44.01 -26.63
CA GLY A 436 0.51 -44.66 -26.87
C GLY A 436 0.49 -45.67 -28.02
N ARG A 437 -0.62 -45.78 -28.76
CA ARG A 437 -0.74 -46.71 -29.88
C ARG A 437 0.13 -46.27 -31.04
N LYS A 438 0.94 -47.20 -31.55
CA LYS A 438 1.76 -46.99 -32.74
C LYS A 438 0.88 -46.69 -33.96
N ILE A 439 1.10 -45.52 -34.55
CA ILE A 439 0.48 -45.07 -35.80
C ILE A 439 1.32 -45.60 -36.97
N TRP A 440 2.63 -45.34 -36.96
CA TRP A 440 3.56 -45.82 -37.97
C TRP A 440 4.97 -46.04 -37.40
N GLU A 441 5.80 -46.73 -38.18
CA GLU A 441 7.22 -46.98 -37.95
C GLU A 441 7.98 -46.69 -39.23
N PHE A 442 9.13 -46.02 -39.11
CA PHE A 442 10.05 -45.76 -40.20
C PHE A 442 11.47 -46.21 -39.81
N ARG A 443 12.23 -46.70 -40.80
CA ARG A 443 13.62 -47.14 -40.62
C ARG A 443 14.55 -46.23 -41.39
N ALA A 444 15.15 -45.27 -40.70
CA ALA A 444 16.16 -44.38 -41.23
C ALA A 444 17.46 -45.14 -41.60
N ALA A 445 18.39 -44.45 -42.26
CA ALA A 445 19.70 -45.04 -42.54
C ALA A 445 20.64 -45.07 -41.32
N ASP A 446 20.44 -44.20 -40.33
CA ASP A 446 21.21 -44.19 -39.07
C ASP A 446 20.34 -43.65 -37.89
N SER A 447 20.94 -43.48 -36.71
CA SER A 447 20.31 -42.91 -35.52
C SER A 447 19.72 -41.54 -35.81
N VAL A 448 18.46 -41.35 -35.44
CA VAL A 448 17.78 -40.05 -35.53
C VAL A 448 18.12 -39.25 -34.28
N TRP A 449 18.71 -38.09 -34.48
CA TRP A 449 19.17 -37.20 -33.42
C TRP A 449 18.29 -35.98 -33.24
N GLU A 450 17.67 -35.52 -34.33
CA GLU A 450 16.91 -34.28 -34.33
C GLU A 450 15.58 -34.47 -35.08
N ILE A 451 14.51 -33.89 -34.55
CA ILE A 451 13.16 -33.97 -35.12
C ILE A 451 12.52 -32.59 -35.11
N SER A 452 12.13 -32.12 -36.29
CA SER A 452 11.33 -30.90 -36.41
C SER A 452 10.06 -31.18 -37.20
N ILE A 453 8.93 -30.70 -36.69
CA ILE A 453 7.61 -30.93 -37.29
C ILE A 453 7.03 -29.60 -37.73
N LYS A 454 6.67 -29.50 -39.01
CA LYS A 454 5.92 -28.36 -39.54
C LYS A 454 4.75 -28.85 -40.38
N ASP A 455 3.57 -28.28 -40.07
CA ASP A 455 2.30 -28.66 -40.68
C ASP A 455 2.09 -30.17 -40.61
N ASN A 456 2.11 -30.88 -41.74
CA ASN A 456 1.93 -32.32 -41.83
C ASN A 456 3.23 -33.05 -42.26
N ILE A 457 4.40 -32.41 -42.09
CA ILE A 457 5.71 -32.93 -42.50
C ILE A 457 6.63 -33.03 -41.28
N VAL A 458 7.21 -34.21 -41.09
CA VAL A 458 8.23 -34.50 -40.09
C VAL A 458 9.58 -34.50 -40.76
N ILE A 459 10.52 -33.68 -40.29
CA ILE A 459 11.91 -33.72 -40.72
C ILE A 459 12.73 -34.47 -39.67
N LEU A 460 13.44 -35.50 -40.12
CA LEU A 460 14.35 -36.30 -39.30
C LEU A 460 15.79 -36.00 -39.68
N GLY A 461 16.64 -35.65 -38.72
CA GLY A 461 18.09 -35.49 -38.88
C GLY A 461 18.84 -36.66 -38.26
N CYS A 462 19.76 -37.28 -39.02
CA CYS A 462 20.49 -38.48 -38.57
C CYS A 462 22.00 -38.24 -38.37
N TYR A 463 22.64 -39.06 -37.53
CA TYR A 463 24.08 -38.99 -37.21
C TYR A 463 25.02 -39.03 -38.42
N LYS A 464 24.65 -39.71 -39.52
CA LYS A 464 25.50 -39.74 -40.71
C LYS A 464 25.11 -38.70 -41.76
N GLY A 465 24.23 -37.75 -41.44
CA GLY A 465 23.78 -36.74 -42.39
C GLY A 465 22.62 -37.16 -43.28
N TYR A 466 22.00 -38.32 -43.03
CA TYR A 466 20.75 -38.62 -43.70
C TYR A 466 19.63 -37.76 -43.12
N THR A 467 18.84 -37.15 -44.00
CA THR A 467 17.69 -36.34 -43.65
C THR A 467 16.48 -36.83 -44.41
N TYR A 468 15.36 -37.01 -43.71
CA TYR A 468 14.11 -37.48 -44.29
C TYR A 468 13.02 -36.47 -44.03
N ALA A 469 12.15 -36.26 -45.03
CA ALA A 469 10.82 -35.73 -44.79
C ALA A 469 9.80 -36.86 -44.86
N LEU A 470 9.00 -37.01 -43.83
CA LEU A 470 7.91 -37.97 -43.76
C LEU A 470 6.57 -37.25 -43.62
N ASP A 471 5.51 -37.85 -44.16
CA ASP A 471 4.14 -37.46 -43.86
C ASP A 471 3.82 -37.79 -42.39
N LEU A 472 3.44 -36.79 -41.60
CA LEU A 472 3.23 -36.91 -40.15
C LEU A 472 2.20 -37.99 -39.78
N LYS A 473 1.17 -38.19 -40.60
CA LYS A 473 0.05 -39.11 -40.31
C LYS A 473 0.34 -40.54 -40.73
N THR A 474 1.12 -40.73 -41.79
CA THR A 474 1.31 -42.06 -42.41
C THR A 474 2.74 -42.60 -42.29
N GLY A 475 3.72 -41.75 -41.98
CA GLY A 475 5.13 -42.12 -41.94
C GLY A 475 5.74 -42.38 -43.32
N LYS A 476 5.00 -42.09 -44.40
CA LYS A 476 5.50 -42.26 -45.76
C LYS A 476 6.56 -41.22 -46.07
N GLU A 477 7.67 -41.68 -46.63
CA GLU A 477 8.73 -40.81 -47.11
C GLU A 477 8.23 -39.92 -48.26
N ILE A 478 8.49 -38.63 -48.11
CA ILE A 478 8.24 -37.59 -49.11
C ILE A 478 9.53 -37.36 -49.91
N TRP A 479 10.65 -37.23 -49.20
CA TRP A 479 11.98 -37.11 -49.79
C TRP A 479 13.09 -37.51 -48.82
N GLU A 480 14.26 -37.86 -49.38
CA GLU A 480 15.52 -38.06 -48.68
C GLU A 480 16.56 -37.03 -49.17
N PHE A 481 17.38 -36.52 -48.26
CA PHE A 481 18.57 -35.72 -48.54
C PHE A 481 19.76 -36.25 -47.77
N LYS A 482 20.96 -36.18 -48.38
CA LYS A 482 22.22 -36.59 -47.76
C LYS A 482 23.13 -35.39 -47.55
N ALA A 483 23.18 -34.90 -46.32
CA ALA A 483 24.19 -33.96 -45.86
C ALA A 483 25.57 -34.62 -45.76
N ALA A 484 26.62 -33.78 -45.85
CA ALA A 484 28.00 -34.22 -45.75
C ALA A 484 28.36 -34.80 -44.36
N GLU A 485 27.71 -34.30 -43.31
CA GLU A 485 27.97 -34.65 -41.91
C GLU A 485 26.67 -34.84 -41.12
N SER A 486 26.78 -35.25 -39.85
CA SER A 486 25.67 -35.40 -38.91
C SER A 486 24.79 -34.16 -38.90
N VAL A 487 23.47 -34.36 -38.95
CA VAL A 487 22.53 -33.27 -38.69
C VAL A 487 22.35 -33.16 -37.18
N GLU A 488 22.73 -32.01 -36.65
CA GLU A 488 22.74 -31.71 -35.20
C GLU A 488 21.61 -30.77 -34.80
N GLU A 489 21.13 -29.96 -35.73
CA GLU A 489 20.10 -28.95 -35.49
C GLU A 489 19.19 -28.82 -36.71
N ILE A 490 17.87 -28.68 -36.48
CA ILE A 490 16.88 -28.49 -37.55
C ILE A 490 15.96 -27.33 -37.17
N SER A 491 15.89 -26.33 -38.04
CA SER A 491 14.91 -25.26 -37.89
C SER A 491 14.12 -25.08 -39.18
N ILE A 492 12.81 -24.86 -39.06
CA ILE A 492 11.91 -24.76 -40.20
C ILE A 492 11.18 -23.42 -40.17
N LYS A 493 11.30 -22.65 -41.25
CA LYS A 493 10.51 -21.44 -41.47
C LYS A 493 9.96 -21.41 -42.88
N ASP A 494 8.69 -21.03 -43.00
CA ASP A 494 7.90 -21.15 -44.23
C ASP A 494 8.09 -22.53 -44.88
N ASP A 495 8.45 -22.58 -46.16
CA ASP A 495 8.75 -23.82 -46.89
C ASP A 495 10.27 -24.11 -46.93
N ILE A 496 11.06 -23.64 -45.95
CA ILE A 496 12.52 -23.80 -45.89
C ILE A 496 12.93 -24.52 -44.61
N VAL A 497 13.68 -25.61 -44.77
CA VAL A 497 14.30 -26.39 -43.72
C VAL A 497 15.78 -26.05 -43.68
N VAL A 498 16.27 -25.53 -42.56
CA VAL A 498 17.69 -25.26 -42.33
C VAL A 498 18.28 -26.39 -41.48
N LEU A 499 19.33 -27.02 -41.99
CA LEU A 499 20.05 -28.12 -41.34
C LEU A 499 21.42 -27.63 -40.86
N GLY A 500 21.61 -27.60 -39.55
CA GLY A 500 22.92 -27.44 -38.92
C GLY A 500 23.63 -28.77 -38.87
N CYS A 501 24.81 -28.85 -39.47
CA CYS A 501 25.59 -30.08 -39.47
C CYS A 501 26.88 -29.92 -38.65
N GLY A 502 27.34 -31.03 -38.07
CA GLY A 502 28.58 -31.09 -37.29
C GLY A 502 29.06 -32.52 -37.04
N GLU A 503 30.33 -32.66 -36.66
CA GLU A 503 30.90 -33.93 -36.21
C GLU A 503 32.02 -33.64 -35.21
N LEU A 504 31.74 -33.93 -33.93
CA LEU A 504 32.60 -33.63 -32.77
C LEU A 504 34.07 -34.08 -32.88
N LEU A 505 34.37 -35.02 -33.78
CA LEU A 505 35.69 -35.63 -33.93
C LEU A 505 36.48 -35.13 -35.14
N LYS A 506 35.90 -34.27 -36.00
CA LYS A 506 36.58 -33.73 -37.20
C LYS A 506 36.60 -32.21 -37.19
N LYS A 507 37.80 -31.63 -37.22
CA LYS A 507 38.05 -30.17 -37.28
C LYS A 507 37.88 -29.56 -38.70
N GLU A 508 37.13 -30.21 -39.58
CA GLU A 508 36.94 -29.71 -40.95
C GLU A 508 35.76 -28.74 -41.04
N ILE A 509 35.70 -27.94 -42.09
CA ILE A 509 34.63 -26.97 -42.35
C ILE A 509 33.27 -27.68 -42.38
N LYS A 510 32.27 -27.09 -41.73
CA LYS A 510 30.94 -27.68 -41.55
C LYS A 510 29.91 -27.02 -42.45
N ASN A 511 29.07 -27.83 -43.09
CA ASN A 511 28.08 -27.35 -44.05
C ASN A 511 26.72 -27.13 -43.39
N ILE A 512 26.10 -26.00 -43.67
CA ILE A 512 24.70 -25.71 -43.39
C ILE A 512 23.94 -25.77 -44.71
N TYR A 513 22.80 -26.47 -44.70
CA TYR A 513 21.97 -26.60 -45.89
C TYR A 513 20.61 -25.97 -45.65
N ALA A 514 20.09 -25.25 -46.64
CA ALA A 514 18.67 -24.99 -46.72
C ALA A 514 18.04 -25.84 -47.80
N LEU A 515 16.95 -26.52 -47.45
CA LEU A 515 16.19 -27.38 -48.33
C LEU A 515 14.77 -26.85 -48.45
N ASN A 516 14.14 -27.08 -49.60
CA ASN A 516 12.72 -26.86 -49.75
C ASN A 516 11.95 -27.95 -48.98
N LEU A 517 11.09 -27.55 -48.03
CA LEU A 517 10.35 -28.43 -47.12
C LEU A 517 9.56 -29.53 -47.84
N LYS A 518 9.00 -29.24 -49.02
CA LYS A 518 8.11 -30.16 -49.75
C LYS A 518 8.85 -31.10 -50.70
N THR A 519 10.06 -30.74 -51.13
CA THR A 519 10.77 -31.46 -52.21
C THR A 519 12.16 -31.96 -51.83
N GLY A 520 12.73 -31.49 -50.72
CA GLY A 520 14.09 -31.84 -50.30
C GLY A 520 15.19 -31.22 -51.16
N LYS A 521 14.83 -30.44 -52.19
CA LYS A 521 15.80 -29.80 -53.07
C LYS A 521 16.57 -28.74 -52.31
N LYS A 522 17.90 -28.81 -52.42
CA LYS A 522 18.82 -27.81 -51.88
C LYS A 522 18.56 -26.44 -52.51
N ILE A 523 18.27 -25.46 -51.67
CA ILE A 523 18.10 -24.04 -52.02
C ILE A 523 19.48 -23.38 -52.00
N TRP A 524 20.20 -23.51 -50.88
CA TRP A 524 21.55 -22.98 -50.70
C TRP A 524 22.37 -23.84 -49.73
N GLU A 525 23.68 -23.58 -49.72
CA GLU A 525 24.66 -24.19 -48.84
C GLU A 525 25.58 -23.09 -48.30
N PHE A 526 25.85 -23.12 -47.00
CA PHE A 526 26.78 -22.21 -46.34
C PHE A 526 27.84 -23.02 -45.59
N LYS A 527 29.07 -22.51 -45.52
CA LYS A 527 30.20 -23.14 -44.86
C LYS A 527 30.53 -22.37 -43.60
N ALA A 528 30.26 -22.96 -42.43
CA ALA A 528 30.69 -22.42 -41.15
C ALA A 528 32.08 -22.94 -40.79
N ASP A 529 32.82 -22.11 -40.04
CA ASP A 529 34.17 -22.45 -39.61
C ASP A 529 34.19 -23.56 -38.54
N GLU A 530 33.07 -23.81 -37.87
CA GLU A 530 32.95 -24.76 -36.75
C GLU A 530 31.55 -25.39 -36.68
N ASP A 531 31.41 -26.46 -35.89
CA ASP A 531 30.14 -27.19 -35.66
C ASP A 531 29.01 -26.25 -35.28
N VAL A 532 27.93 -26.26 -36.06
CA VAL A 532 26.72 -25.51 -35.76
C VAL A 532 25.91 -26.28 -34.72
N ARG A 533 25.61 -25.61 -33.59
CA ARG A 533 24.93 -26.16 -32.42
C ARG A 533 23.76 -25.32 -31.93
N GLY A 534 23.47 -24.23 -32.64
CA GLY A 534 22.29 -23.43 -32.39
C GLY A 534 21.82 -22.82 -33.69
N ILE A 535 20.52 -22.94 -33.96
CA ILE A 535 19.85 -22.29 -35.08
C ILE A 535 18.62 -21.59 -34.57
N SER A 536 18.48 -20.30 -34.90
CA SER A 536 17.24 -19.57 -34.66
C SER A 536 16.89 -18.75 -35.89
N ILE A 537 15.61 -18.74 -36.26
CA ILE A 537 15.13 -18.05 -37.46
C ILE A 537 14.11 -17.00 -37.06
N LYS A 538 14.37 -15.75 -37.45
CA LYS A 538 13.39 -14.66 -37.34
C LYS A 538 13.33 -13.87 -38.64
N ASP A 539 12.12 -13.53 -39.05
CA ASP A 539 11.84 -12.92 -40.37
C ASP A 539 12.54 -13.71 -41.48
N ASP A 540 13.31 -13.07 -42.37
CA ASP A 540 14.11 -13.79 -43.37
C ASP A 540 15.59 -13.91 -42.95
N ILE A 541 15.89 -13.97 -41.64
CA ILE A 541 17.24 -14.06 -41.09
C ILE A 541 17.40 -15.36 -40.27
N VAL A 542 18.42 -16.14 -40.62
CA VAL A 542 18.86 -17.33 -39.88
C VAL A 542 20.09 -16.96 -39.08
N VAL A 543 20.03 -17.09 -37.76
CA VAL A 543 21.18 -16.94 -36.88
C VAL A 543 21.70 -18.31 -36.50
N LEU A 544 22.99 -18.53 -36.74
CA LEU A 544 23.73 -19.76 -36.46
C LEU A 544 24.72 -19.52 -35.34
N GLY A 545 24.83 -20.46 -34.41
CA GLY A 545 25.79 -20.45 -33.31
C GLY A 545 26.67 -21.70 -33.36
N CYS A 546 27.97 -21.51 -33.23
CA CYS A 546 28.95 -22.58 -33.39
C CYS A 546 29.70 -22.90 -32.08
N LEU A 547 30.23 -24.12 -31.98
CA LEU A 547 31.06 -24.56 -30.84
C LEU A 547 32.31 -23.72 -30.62
N GLY A 548 32.93 -23.20 -31.69
CA GLY A 548 34.06 -22.31 -31.56
C GLY A 548 33.69 -20.89 -31.13
N GLY A 549 32.41 -20.54 -31.01
CA GLY A 549 31.94 -19.18 -30.71
C GLY A 549 31.70 -18.29 -31.93
N TYR A 550 31.89 -18.82 -33.14
CA TYR A 550 31.43 -18.12 -34.34
C TYR A 550 29.90 -18.06 -34.36
N THR A 551 29.37 -16.90 -34.73
CA THR A 551 27.95 -16.66 -34.95
C THR A 551 27.79 -16.01 -36.32
N TYR A 552 26.83 -16.49 -37.11
CA TYR A 552 26.55 -15.95 -38.43
C TYR A 552 25.08 -15.60 -38.54
N ALA A 553 24.75 -14.46 -39.14
CA ALA A 553 23.41 -14.26 -39.69
C ALA A 553 23.45 -14.44 -41.19
N LEU A 554 22.53 -15.24 -41.70
CA LEU A 554 22.35 -15.52 -43.11
C LEU A 554 20.95 -15.10 -43.54
N ASP A 555 20.84 -14.65 -44.78
CA ASP A 555 19.53 -14.49 -45.42
C ASP A 555 18.91 -15.88 -45.66
N LEU A 556 17.68 -16.08 -45.16
CA LEU A 556 16.97 -17.36 -45.16
C LEU A 556 16.74 -17.91 -46.58
N ARG A 557 16.61 -17.04 -47.59
CA ARG A 557 16.26 -17.43 -48.97
C ARG A 557 17.48 -17.74 -49.81
N THR A 558 18.60 -17.08 -49.54
CA THR A 558 19.80 -17.11 -50.39
C THR A 558 21.02 -17.76 -49.71
N GLY A 559 21.04 -17.82 -48.38
CA GLY A 559 22.20 -18.28 -47.62
C GLY A 559 23.34 -17.26 -47.57
N ASN A 560 23.12 -16.04 -48.10
CA ASN A 560 24.13 -15.00 -48.09
C ASN A 560 24.38 -14.51 -46.67
N LYS A 561 25.66 -14.43 -46.29
CA LYS A 561 26.07 -13.91 -44.99
C LYS A 561 25.73 -12.41 -44.89
N ILE A 562 24.88 -12.07 -43.93
CA ILE A 562 24.52 -10.70 -43.57
C ILE A 562 25.60 -10.14 -42.64
N TRP A 563 25.91 -10.87 -41.57
CA TRP A 563 26.96 -10.51 -40.62
C TRP A 563 27.60 -11.73 -39.97
N GLU A 564 28.74 -11.49 -39.33
CA GLU A 564 29.50 -12.46 -38.54
C GLU A 564 29.90 -11.84 -37.22
N PHE A 565 29.84 -12.62 -36.14
CA PHE A 565 30.29 -12.23 -34.82
C PHE A 565 31.09 -13.38 -34.19
N LYS A 566 32.12 -13.03 -33.42
CA LYS A 566 32.95 -13.99 -32.69
C LYS A 566 32.79 -13.80 -31.19
N ALA A 567 31.96 -14.65 -30.57
CA ALA A 567 31.89 -14.77 -29.12
C ALA A 567 33.18 -15.41 -28.57
N ALA A 568 33.49 -15.16 -27.30
CA ALA A 568 34.68 -15.70 -26.66
C ALA A 568 34.57 -17.22 -26.32
N GLY A 569 33.37 -17.80 -26.40
CA GLY A 569 33.11 -19.22 -26.16
C GLY A 569 31.95 -19.77 -27.01
N SER A 570 31.67 -21.06 -26.86
CA SER A 570 30.70 -21.79 -27.68
C SER A 570 29.30 -21.19 -27.58
N VAL A 571 28.66 -20.93 -28.73
CA VAL A 571 27.28 -20.44 -28.76
C VAL A 571 26.36 -21.64 -28.96
N LEU A 572 25.72 -22.06 -27.87
CA LEU A 572 24.85 -23.24 -27.85
C LEU A 572 23.36 -22.86 -27.83
N ALA A 573 23.03 -21.66 -27.36
CA ALA A 573 21.66 -21.19 -27.27
C ALA A 573 21.53 -19.82 -27.94
N ILE A 574 20.48 -19.67 -28.75
CA ILE A 574 20.17 -18.44 -29.48
C ILE A 574 18.69 -18.13 -29.27
N SER A 575 18.40 -16.96 -28.75
CA SER A 575 17.03 -16.47 -28.61
C SER A 575 16.89 -15.15 -29.36
N ILE A 576 15.86 -15.04 -30.20
CA ILE A 576 15.60 -13.82 -30.97
C ILE A 576 14.25 -13.25 -30.53
N LYS A 577 14.27 -12.01 -30.04
CA LYS A 577 13.06 -11.24 -29.72
C LYS A 577 13.20 -9.84 -30.27
N ASP A 578 12.15 -9.39 -30.97
CA ASP A 578 12.19 -8.13 -31.72
C ASP A 578 13.46 -8.09 -32.62
N ASP A 579 14.20 -7.00 -32.66
CA ASP A 579 15.43 -6.91 -33.46
C ASP A 579 16.69 -7.29 -32.65
N ILE A 580 16.54 -8.05 -31.55
CA ILE A 580 17.64 -8.42 -30.65
C ILE A 580 17.86 -9.93 -30.66
N VAL A 581 19.11 -10.32 -30.90
CA VAL A 581 19.62 -11.68 -30.80
C VAL A 581 20.38 -11.82 -29.48
N VAL A 582 19.96 -12.73 -28.62
CA VAL A 582 20.64 -13.06 -27.38
C VAL A 582 21.36 -14.40 -27.55
N LEU A 583 22.68 -14.39 -27.35
CA LEU A 583 23.56 -15.56 -27.45
C LEU A 583 23.94 -16.03 -26.04
N GLY A 584 23.60 -17.28 -25.71
CA GLY A 584 24.10 -17.95 -24.52
C GLY A 584 25.41 -18.65 -24.82
N CYS A 585 26.51 -18.14 -24.23
CA CYS A 585 27.85 -18.63 -24.51
C CYS A 585 28.40 -19.50 -23.36
N GLY A 586 29.09 -20.59 -23.72
CA GLY A 586 29.67 -21.55 -22.77
C GLY A 586 30.88 -21.02 -22.00
N ASP A 587 31.40 -19.85 -22.37
CA ASP A 587 32.40 -19.10 -21.61
C ASP A 587 31.81 -18.33 -20.42
N GLY A 588 30.48 -18.35 -20.24
CA GLY A 588 29.76 -17.63 -19.20
C GLY A 588 29.39 -16.20 -19.59
N TYR A 589 29.60 -15.79 -20.84
CA TYR A 589 29.07 -14.54 -21.35
C TYR A 589 27.69 -14.74 -21.97
N THR A 590 26.90 -13.68 -21.98
CA THR A 590 25.72 -13.53 -22.82
C THR A 590 25.86 -12.26 -23.62
N TYR A 591 25.71 -12.38 -24.93
CA TYR A 591 25.81 -11.24 -25.85
C TYR A 591 24.41 -10.92 -26.36
N ALA A 592 24.06 -9.64 -26.41
CA ALA A 592 22.96 -9.17 -27.23
C ALA A 592 23.49 -8.44 -28.44
N LEU A 593 23.06 -8.92 -29.60
CA LEU A 593 23.41 -8.36 -30.90
C LEU A 593 22.16 -7.81 -31.57
N ASP A 594 22.34 -6.77 -32.37
CA ASP A 594 21.32 -6.31 -33.31
C ASP A 594 21.14 -7.35 -34.42
N LEU A 595 19.90 -7.78 -34.66
CA LEU A 595 19.56 -8.86 -35.60
C LEU A 595 19.99 -8.55 -37.04
N LYS A 596 19.99 -7.26 -37.44
CA LYS A 596 20.22 -6.86 -38.83
C LYS A 596 21.70 -6.62 -39.11
N THR A 597 22.46 -6.19 -38.12
CA THR A 597 23.86 -5.74 -38.28
C THR A 597 24.89 -6.62 -37.57
N GLY A 598 24.47 -7.42 -36.57
CA GLY A 598 25.38 -8.18 -35.72
C GLY A 598 26.16 -7.31 -34.74
N GLY A 599 25.85 -6.01 -34.66
CA GLY A 599 26.49 -5.08 -33.74
C GLY A 599 26.16 -5.44 -32.29
N VAL A 600 27.18 -5.50 -31.44
CA VAL A 600 27.00 -5.74 -30.01
C VAL A 600 26.24 -4.56 -29.40
N ILE A 601 25.02 -4.84 -28.92
CA ILE A 601 24.20 -3.90 -28.16
C ILE A 601 24.71 -3.86 -26.72
N TRP A 602 24.90 -5.05 -26.14
CA TRP A 602 25.50 -5.24 -24.82
C TRP A 602 26.12 -6.63 -24.68
N GLU A 603 27.05 -6.76 -23.74
CA GLU A 603 27.58 -8.04 -23.27
C GLU A 603 27.42 -8.11 -21.75
N LEU A 604 27.05 -9.28 -21.24
CA LEU A 604 26.86 -9.54 -19.83
C LEU A 604 27.67 -10.77 -19.43
N LEU A 605 28.58 -10.60 -18.47
CA LEU A 605 29.27 -11.73 -17.87
C LEU A 605 28.42 -12.33 -16.76
N HIS A 606 27.99 -13.57 -16.94
CA HIS A 606 27.43 -14.37 -15.86
C HIS A 606 28.57 -14.85 -14.97
N LEU A 607 28.74 -14.12 -13.88
CA LEU A 607 29.70 -14.40 -12.82
C LEU A 607 29.31 -15.69 -12.08
N SER A 608 29.66 -16.84 -12.65
CA SER A 608 29.71 -18.12 -11.95
C SER A 608 31.13 -18.44 -11.50
N LYS A 609 31.27 -19.30 -10.49
CA LYS A 609 32.59 -19.76 -10.03
C LYS A 609 33.38 -20.43 -11.16
N THR A 610 32.69 -21.18 -12.02
CA THR A 610 33.26 -21.87 -13.18
C THR A 610 33.71 -20.88 -14.26
N THR A 611 32.85 -19.91 -14.60
CA THR A 611 33.16 -18.80 -15.51
C THR A 611 34.42 -18.06 -15.09
N LEU A 612 34.52 -17.76 -13.80
CA LEU A 612 35.67 -17.03 -13.26
C LEU A 612 36.94 -17.88 -13.24
N ASN A 613 36.85 -19.18 -12.99
CA ASN A 613 37.97 -20.11 -13.15
C ASN A 613 38.47 -20.14 -14.61
N ASN A 614 37.56 -20.14 -15.59
CA ASN A 614 37.93 -20.10 -17.00
C ASN A 614 38.66 -18.80 -17.36
N LEU A 615 38.18 -17.66 -16.89
CA LEU A 615 38.81 -16.36 -17.11
C LEU A 615 40.21 -16.31 -16.46
N ILE A 616 40.34 -16.82 -15.23
CA ILE A 616 41.63 -16.96 -14.55
C ILE A 616 42.60 -17.80 -15.39
N ASN A 617 42.16 -18.94 -15.91
CA ASN A 617 42.99 -19.81 -16.75
C ASN A 617 43.41 -19.13 -18.07
N GLN A 618 42.54 -18.33 -18.69
CA GLN A 618 42.87 -17.56 -19.89
C GLN A 618 43.95 -16.50 -19.61
N VAL A 619 43.79 -15.72 -18.54
CA VAL A 619 44.78 -14.70 -18.14
C VAL A 619 46.11 -15.37 -17.74
N GLU A 620 46.07 -16.53 -17.08
CA GLU A 620 47.27 -17.32 -16.76
C GLU A 620 48.02 -17.77 -18.03
N LYS A 621 47.31 -18.22 -19.07
CA LYS A 621 47.90 -18.54 -20.37
C LYS A 621 48.52 -17.31 -21.04
N LEU A 622 47.89 -16.14 -20.96
CA LEU A 622 48.41 -14.88 -21.51
C LEU A 622 49.71 -14.46 -20.80
N ILE A 623 49.73 -14.50 -19.47
CA ILE A 623 50.92 -14.21 -18.64
C ILE A 623 52.07 -15.16 -19.02
N ASN A 624 51.80 -16.47 -19.09
CA ASN A 624 52.80 -17.47 -19.44
C ASN A 624 53.37 -17.29 -20.86
N LYS A 625 52.54 -16.89 -21.83
CA LYS A 625 52.98 -16.58 -23.20
C LYS A 625 53.91 -15.36 -23.25
N LYS A 626 53.73 -14.37 -22.38
CA LYS A 626 54.59 -13.18 -22.34
C LYS A 626 55.91 -13.39 -21.58
N LEU A 627 55.92 -14.26 -20.57
CA LEU A 627 57.13 -14.61 -19.80
C LEU A 627 58.25 -15.21 -20.67
N SER A 628 57.94 -15.77 -21.85
CA SER A 628 58.93 -16.33 -22.77
C SER A 628 59.69 -15.28 -23.61
N TYR A 629 59.32 -14.00 -23.55
CA TYR A 629 59.99 -12.93 -24.30
C TYR A 629 60.92 -12.10 -23.38
N SER A 630 62.19 -11.93 -23.77
CA SER A 630 63.17 -11.13 -23.01
C SER A 630 62.96 -9.63 -23.29
N ASN A 631 62.05 -8.97 -22.57
CA ASN A 631 61.81 -7.52 -22.72
C ASN A 631 61.39 -6.84 -21.38
N PRO A 632 61.39 -5.49 -21.28
CA PRO A 632 61.29 -4.70 -20.05
C PRO A 632 59.88 -4.63 -19.40
N GLU A 633 58.88 -5.35 -19.91
CA GLU A 633 57.50 -5.42 -19.34
C GLU A 633 57.39 -6.23 -18.03
N LYS A 634 58.51 -6.66 -17.42
CA LYS A 634 58.51 -7.58 -16.26
C LYS A 634 57.73 -7.07 -15.04
N ALA A 635 57.67 -5.76 -14.81
CA ALA A 635 56.95 -5.19 -13.67
C ALA A 635 55.42 -5.36 -13.82
N MET A 636 54.87 -5.05 -14.99
CA MET A 636 53.44 -5.21 -15.28
C MET A 636 53.01 -6.67 -15.26
N ILE A 637 53.86 -7.58 -15.75
CA ILE A 637 53.59 -9.03 -15.67
C ILE A 637 53.56 -9.51 -14.20
N TYR A 638 54.41 -8.96 -13.33
CA TYR A 638 54.42 -9.30 -11.91
C TYR A 638 53.14 -8.81 -11.20
N ASP A 639 52.68 -7.60 -11.52
CA ASP A 639 51.41 -7.07 -11.03
C ASP A 639 50.23 -7.91 -11.52
N ALA A 640 50.25 -8.34 -12.79
CA ALA A 640 49.25 -9.26 -13.34
C ALA A 640 49.19 -10.58 -12.56
N MET A 641 50.34 -11.15 -12.17
CA MET A 641 50.40 -12.38 -11.36
C MET A 641 49.85 -12.17 -9.94
N ILE A 642 50.12 -11.01 -9.31
CA ILE A 642 49.59 -10.66 -7.98
C ILE A 642 48.07 -10.57 -8.03
N TYR A 643 47.52 -9.84 -9.01
CA TYR A 643 46.07 -9.73 -9.17
C TYR A 643 45.42 -11.09 -9.48
N LEU A 644 46.06 -11.94 -10.29
CA LEU A 644 45.55 -13.29 -10.56
C LEU A 644 45.53 -14.18 -9.29
N LYS A 645 46.51 -14.04 -8.40
CA LYS A 645 46.52 -14.72 -7.10
C LYS A 645 45.37 -14.24 -6.20
N LEU A 646 45.18 -12.93 -6.10
CA LEU A 646 44.07 -12.33 -5.34
C LEU A 646 42.71 -12.74 -5.89
N ALA A 647 42.58 -12.85 -7.21
CA ALA A 647 41.38 -13.39 -7.85
C ALA A 647 41.09 -14.84 -7.43
N LYS A 648 42.11 -15.72 -7.43
CA LYS A 648 41.97 -17.12 -6.97
C LYS A 648 41.58 -17.20 -5.49
N GLU A 649 42.15 -16.33 -4.64
CA GLU A 649 41.83 -16.27 -3.20
C GLU A 649 40.39 -15.81 -2.93
N GLU A 650 39.93 -14.75 -3.58
CA GLU A 650 38.55 -14.27 -3.44
C GLU A 650 37.53 -15.25 -4.04
N LEU A 651 37.90 -15.96 -5.11
CA LEU A 651 37.07 -17.00 -5.70
C LEU A 651 36.91 -18.22 -4.79
N ASN A 652 37.96 -18.60 -4.06
CA ASN A 652 37.89 -19.65 -3.03
C ASN A 652 36.95 -19.25 -1.87
N LYS A 653 36.83 -17.94 -1.58
CA LYS A 653 35.87 -17.37 -0.61
C LYS A 653 34.46 -17.17 -1.19
N TYR A 654 34.19 -17.60 -2.43
CA TYR A 654 32.93 -17.36 -3.15
C TYR A 654 32.60 -15.86 -3.35
N ASN A 655 33.59 -14.97 -3.29
CA ASN A 655 33.40 -13.55 -3.53
C ASN A 655 33.56 -13.23 -5.02
N ILE A 656 32.56 -13.61 -5.81
CA ILE A 656 32.67 -13.66 -7.28
C ILE A 656 32.93 -12.27 -7.90
N LYS A 657 32.29 -11.22 -7.37
CA LYS A 657 32.48 -9.85 -7.87
C LYS A 657 33.91 -9.35 -7.66
N LYS A 658 34.44 -9.51 -6.45
CA LYS A 658 35.79 -9.02 -6.12
C LYS A 658 36.88 -9.84 -6.80
N ALA A 659 36.65 -11.14 -6.92
CA ALA A 659 37.52 -12.00 -7.70
C ALA A 659 37.55 -11.54 -9.16
N TYR A 660 36.41 -11.16 -9.76
CA TYR A 660 36.35 -10.61 -11.12
C TYR A 660 37.10 -9.29 -11.30
N GLU A 661 36.94 -8.35 -10.37
CA GLU A 661 37.69 -7.10 -10.37
C GLU A 661 39.20 -7.36 -10.43
N TYR A 662 39.69 -8.33 -9.64
CA TYR A 662 41.09 -8.74 -9.68
C TYR A 662 41.48 -9.44 -10.98
N VAL A 663 40.62 -10.28 -11.58
CA VAL A 663 40.92 -10.87 -12.89
C VAL A 663 41.04 -9.78 -13.97
N LYS A 664 40.20 -8.74 -13.96
CA LYS A 664 40.29 -7.63 -14.92
C LYS A 664 41.55 -6.80 -14.72
N LEU A 665 41.94 -6.54 -13.47
CA LEU A 665 43.23 -5.91 -13.18
C LEU A 665 44.40 -6.78 -13.67
N ALA A 666 44.32 -8.11 -13.50
CA ALA A 666 45.32 -9.02 -14.02
C ALA A 666 45.40 -8.99 -15.56
N GLU A 667 44.25 -8.97 -16.24
CA GLU A 667 44.15 -8.92 -17.70
C GLU A 667 44.75 -7.63 -18.28
N VAL A 668 44.43 -6.46 -17.71
CA VAL A 668 44.98 -5.15 -18.14
C VAL A 668 46.50 -5.12 -18.00
N ASN A 669 47.03 -5.64 -16.89
CA ASN A 669 48.47 -5.68 -16.67
C ASN A 669 49.18 -6.76 -17.53
N ALA A 670 48.46 -7.80 -17.96
CA ALA A 670 48.96 -8.79 -18.89
C ALA A 670 48.93 -8.32 -20.35
N SER A 671 47.99 -7.45 -20.74
CA SER A 671 47.85 -6.96 -22.12
C SER A 671 47.36 -5.49 -22.19
N PRO A 672 48.27 -4.51 -22.10
CA PRO A 672 47.91 -3.08 -22.06
C PRO A 672 47.34 -2.50 -23.37
N GLU A 673 47.36 -3.24 -24.49
CA GLU A 673 47.03 -2.74 -25.84
C GLU A 673 45.59 -3.05 -26.31
N ARG A 674 44.57 -3.01 -25.44
CA ARG A 674 43.17 -3.16 -25.86
C ARG A 674 42.30 -1.95 -25.53
#